data_AF-F5YA57-F1
#
_entry.id   AF-F5YA57-F1
#
_cell.length_a   1.000
_cell.length_b   1.000
_cell.length_c   1.000
_cell.angle_alpha   90.00
_cell.angle_beta   90.00
_cell.angle_gamma   90.00
#
_symmetry.space_group_name_H-M   'P 1'
#
loop_
_entity.id
_entity.type
_entity.pdbx_description
1 polymer ?
#
loop_
_entity_poly.entity_id
_entity_poly.type
_entity_poly.pdbx_seq_one_letter_code
_entity_poly.pdbx_strand_id
1 'polypeptide(L)'
;MKKISRFSAACFFATLTAFIALPSFAQSNQDSSRQAGAETALPLKRLSLFSSGVGFFEHSGTVSGSGSSPAYINLPFSIASVNDALKSLTVNDPVSDFPTVRYAASSALAEALRSLKIDLSGNPGIGEILNSLKGAELEIAAPSPISGRIIGVEFRETGITFSGSDTSEAYLSLFTAQGIRVIAIKDISSFAFKDSSINTDLSRALDLLMETRGTEKRSLLLTLPGNGSRQVSLSYVIPTPVWKVSYRLDLSAGTPKLQGWAIIDNDSDTDWNNVALSLVTGRPVSFIQNLYAPYRTSRPVLPLAIAGIAQAQTYESGNYSEAGYGYADYEDAKAANSPMQSRSKSMAMAESADSMYIREAPAPAAAPPLSGGATLQTASGSAAGDQFEYTLKNPVTLERRQSAMLPLVEAQVKAEKALVFSGARASSTSSINPSISAELTNTTGMKLPAGPITVYDGNTYAGDALIEFFPENEKRIISYGDDLSVSGSVSAANSRFVTAVTVADGIMTITRRQNYEKTYTLRNASSEAKRIIIEHPAISGASLAEPTSYDERTPALYRFIRQLPASQELKFTVREETPVSERISLIQLRPETFLSYSTNQEIPANVRSALARAIEFKKIADNAATAVQTLETQRTRLISEQDRIRQNLAAAGSQTPQGQEYLRRMAAMDTDIDALNASIAAADNKAQAAKKDYEAYLGSLKL
;
A
#
# COMPACT_ATOMS: atom_id res chain seq x y z
N MET A 1 88.91 -35.83 57.08
CA MET A 1 87.47 -35.48 57.05
C MET A 1 86.83 -35.91 58.37
N LYS A 2 85.91 -35.11 58.95
CA LYS A 2 85.29 -35.32 60.29
C LYS A 2 84.27 -36.49 60.23
N LYS A 3 84.17 -37.47 61.14
CA LYS A 3 83.95 -37.53 62.61
C LYS A 3 82.54 -37.12 63.13
N ILE A 4 81.71 -38.15 63.39
CA ILE A 4 81.06 -38.53 64.68
C ILE A 4 79.92 -37.65 65.30
N SER A 5 78.96 -38.37 65.92
CA SER A 5 77.93 -37.97 66.94
C SER A 5 76.60 -37.41 66.41
N ARG A 6 75.39 -37.90 66.74
CA ARG A 6 74.70 -38.41 67.97
C ARG A 6 74.05 -37.33 68.88
N PHE A 7 72.76 -37.58 69.13
CA PHE A 7 71.96 -37.36 70.36
C PHE A 7 71.26 -36.03 70.72
N SER A 8 70.10 -36.24 71.34
CA SER A 8 69.40 -35.49 72.40
C SER A 8 68.23 -34.54 72.07
N ALA A 9 67.10 -34.94 72.65
CA ALA A 9 65.82 -34.27 72.78
C ALA A 9 65.76 -33.25 73.94
N ALA A 10 64.80 -32.33 73.85
CA ALA A 10 64.08 -31.62 74.92
C ALA A 10 63.09 -30.65 74.22
N CYS A 11 61.94 -30.22 74.73
CA CYS A 11 60.93 -30.65 75.70
C CYS A 11 59.87 -29.50 75.70
N PHE A 12 58.59 -29.81 75.95
CA PHE A 12 57.50 -28.95 76.47
C PHE A 12 57.63 -27.40 76.37
N PHE A 13 56.63 -26.68 75.85
CA PHE A 13 55.31 -26.53 76.51
C PHE A 13 54.13 -26.42 75.54
N ALA A 14 52.93 -26.70 76.06
CA ALA A 14 51.68 -26.72 75.30
C ALA A 14 50.77 -25.51 75.60
N THR A 15 49.91 -25.15 74.65
CA THR A 15 48.56 -24.63 74.93
C THR A 15 47.56 -25.21 73.93
N LEU A 16 46.36 -25.50 74.44
CA LEU A 16 45.31 -26.25 73.78
C LEU A 16 44.18 -25.30 73.38
N THR A 17 43.77 -25.31 72.11
CA THR A 17 42.45 -24.81 71.70
C THR A 17 41.92 -25.66 70.56
N ALA A 18 40.88 -26.45 70.86
CA ALA A 18 40.18 -27.25 69.86
C ALA A 18 39.30 -26.34 68.99
N PHE A 19 39.35 -26.51 67.67
CA PHE A 19 38.31 -26.01 66.77
C PHE A 19 37.59 -27.19 66.14
N ILE A 20 36.28 -27.25 66.38
CA ILE A 20 35.38 -28.27 65.83
C ILE A 20 35.11 -27.94 64.36
N ALA A 21 35.15 -28.96 63.50
CA ALA A 21 34.87 -28.81 62.08
C ALA A 21 33.36 -28.63 61.83
N LEU A 22 33.01 -27.70 60.94
CA LEU A 22 31.74 -27.68 60.21
C LEU A 22 32.07 -27.60 58.70
N PRO A 23 31.37 -28.35 57.83
CA PRO A 23 31.74 -28.48 56.43
C PRO A 23 31.28 -27.26 55.61
N SER A 24 32.20 -26.63 54.88
CA SER A 24 31.84 -25.69 53.82
C SER A 24 31.27 -26.43 52.63
N PHE A 25 29.94 -26.42 52.47
CA PHE A 25 29.29 -26.80 51.22
C PHE A 25 29.63 -25.78 50.13
N ALA A 26 30.54 -26.15 49.22
CA ALA A 26 30.94 -25.37 48.06
C ALA A 26 30.56 -26.10 46.76
N GLN A 27 29.26 -26.16 46.49
CA GLN A 27 28.62 -26.51 45.21
C GLN A 27 27.33 -25.66 45.16
N SER A 28 26.91 -25.07 44.03
CA SER A 28 27.29 -25.29 42.63
C SER A 28 26.99 -24.03 41.80
N ASN A 29 27.91 -23.61 40.91
CA ASN A 29 27.61 -22.77 39.74
C ASN A 29 28.81 -22.73 38.75
N GLN A 30 29.32 -23.90 38.35
CA GLN A 30 30.42 -24.05 37.38
C GLN A 30 30.02 -24.76 36.06
N ASP A 31 28.73 -24.99 35.82
CA ASP A 31 28.26 -25.83 34.69
C ASP A 31 28.00 -25.10 33.36
N SER A 32 28.24 -23.78 33.28
CA SER A 32 28.00 -23.01 32.03
C SER A 32 29.23 -22.80 31.14
N SER A 33 30.44 -23.17 31.59
CA SER A 33 31.69 -22.83 30.88
C SER A 33 32.68 -23.99 30.71
N ARG A 34 32.24 -25.25 30.85
CA ARG A 34 33.13 -26.43 30.78
C ARG A 34 32.66 -27.62 29.92
N GLN A 35 32.12 -27.33 28.74
CA GLN A 35 32.08 -28.29 27.61
C GLN A 35 32.62 -27.65 26.33
N ALA A 36 33.93 -27.42 26.29
CA ALA A 36 34.64 -27.07 25.06
C ALA A 36 34.98 -28.34 24.27
N GLY A 37 33.96 -28.93 23.62
CA GLY A 37 34.21 -29.73 22.41
C GLY A 37 34.70 -28.80 21.30
N ALA A 38 35.54 -29.29 20.39
CA ALA A 38 36.09 -28.45 19.32
C ALA A 38 34.95 -27.90 18.42
N GLU A 39 34.76 -26.58 18.44
CA GLU A 39 33.75 -25.87 17.66
C GLU A 39 34.03 -26.10 16.17
N THR A 40 33.12 -26.80 15.49
CA THR A 40 33.32 -27.22 14.10
C THR A 40 32.63 -26.21 13.17
N ALA A 41 33.43 -25.36 12.52
CA ALA A 41 32.92 -24.37 11.59
C ALA A 41 32.43 -25.02 10.27
N LEU A 42 31.12 -24.98 10.01
CA LEU A 42 30.58 -25.33 8.70
C LEU A 42 30.56 -24.09 7.79
N PRO A 43 31.30 -24.09 6.66
CA PRO A 43 31.32 -22.96 5.73
C PRO A 43 30.00 -22.84 4.97
N LEU A 44 29.57 -21.60 4.70
CA LEU A 44 28.50 -21.29 3.75
C LEU A 44 28.90 -21.78 2.35
N LYS A 45 28.02 -22.52 1.67
CA LYS A 45 28.27 -23.06 0.32
C LYS A 45 27.26 -22.63 -0.72
N ARG A 46 25.98 -22.47 -0.36
CA ARG A 46 24.94 -21.93 -1.24
C ARG A 46 24.19 -20.81 -0.55
N LEU A 47 23.85 -19.78 -1.33
CA LEU A 47 23.05 -18.64 -0.91
C LEU A 47 22.00 -18.36 -1.98
N SER A 48 20.74 -18.17 -1.58
CA SER A 48 19.68 -17.69 -2.47
C SER A 48 19.07 -16.43 -1.90
N LEU A 49 19.19 -15.30 -2.63
CA LEU A 49 18.62 -14.02 -2.23
C LEU A 49 17.30 -13.78 -2.96
N PHE A 50 16.23 -13.50 -2.21
CA PHE A 50 14.89 -13.34 -2.75
C PHE A 50 14.51 -11.86 -2.86
N SER A 51 13.77 -11.50 -3.91
CA SER A 51 13.18 -10.16 -4.09
C SER A 51 12.18 -9.75 -3.01
N SER A 52 11.81 -10.65 -2.09
CA SER A 52 10.96 -10.40 -0.92
C SER A 52 11.71 -9.96 0.34
N GLY A 53 13.05 -9.88 0.31
CA GLY A 53 13.85 -9.43 1.47
C GLY A 53 14.20 -10.56 2.46
N VAL A 54 14.35 -11.78 1.95
CA VAL A 54 14.87 -12.92 2.72
C VAL A 54 16.00 -13.61 1.96
N GLY A 55 16.90 -14.24 2.69
CA GLY A 55 17.97 -15.07 2.15
C GLY A 55 17.89 -16.49 2.69
N PHE A 56 18.03 -17.48 1.81
CA PHE A 56 18.22 -18.89 2.18
C PHE A 56 19.71 -19.20 2.17
N PHE A 57 20.24 -19.66 3.30
CA PHE A 57 21.65 -19.95 3.53
C PHE A 57 21.82 -21.46 3.73
N GLU A 58 22.75 -22.09 3.00
CA GLU A 58 23.09 -23.50 3.18
C GLU A 58 24.58 -23.64 3.49
N HIS A 59 24.88 -24.14 4.67
CA HIS A 59 26.22 -24.47 5.13
C HIS A 59 26.44 -25.98 5.01
N SER A 60 27.60 -26.40 4.51
CA SER A 60 27.91 -27.83 4.41
C SER A 60 29.40 -28.12 4.54
N GLY A 61 29.71 -29.28 5.13
CA GLY A 61 31.08 -29.72 5.35
C GLY A 61 31.19 -30.92 6.26
N THR A 62 32.43 -31.34 6.48
CA THR A 62 32.75 -32.52 7.28
C THR A 62 32.70 -32.19 8.78
N VAL A 63 31.89 -32.92 9.54
CA VAL A 63 31.96 -32.93 11.02
C VAL A 63 32.55 -34.25 11.51
N SER A 64 33.13 -34.24 12.70
CA SER A 64 33.64 -35.45 13.36
C SER A 64 33.17 -35.49 14.81
N GLY A 65 32.52 -36.57 15.20
CA GLY A 65 32.08 -36.81 16.58
C GLY A 65 32.58 -38.16 17.10
N SER A 66 32.60 -38.30 18.43
CA SER A 66 32.85 -39.57 19.11
C SER A 66 31.73 -39.86 20.12
N GLY A 67 31.60 -41.11 20.57
CA GLY A 67 30.51 -41.53 21.46
C GLY A 67 30.50 -40.80 22.82
N SER A 68 31.60 -40.14 23.16
CA SER A 68 31.77 -39.33 24.38
C SER A 68 31.86 -37.83 24.12
N SER A 69 31.76 -37.38 22.86
CA SER A 69 31.87 -35.98 22.46
C SER A 69 31.12 -35.73 21.13
N PRO A 70 29.88 -35.21 21.18
CA PRO A 70 29.14 -34.84 19.98
C PRO A 70 29.81 -33.66 19.27
N ALA A 71 29.50 -33.46 17.99
CA ALA A 71 29.96 -32.27 17.28
C ALA A 71 29.09 -31.06 17.68
N TYR A 72 29.74 -29.92 17.96
CA TYR A 72 29.08 -28.67 18.33
C TYR A 72 29.27 -27.64 17.22
N ILE A 73 28.16 -27.01 16.82
CA ILE A 73 28.12 -25.97 15.78
C ILE A 73 27.40 -24.76 16.36
N ASN A 74 28.05 -23.60 16.28
CA ASN A 74 27.56 -22.33 16.80
C ASN A 74 27.09 -21.45 15.64
N LEU A 75 25.82 -21.06 15.64
CA LEU A 75 25.23 -20.22 14.60
C LEU A 75 24.83 -18.85 15.21
N PRO A 76 25.61 -17.79 14.99
CA PRO A 76 25.30 -16.46 15.51
C PRO A 76 24.29 -15.71 14.61
N PHE A 77 23.18 -15.25 15.19
CA PHE A 77 22.15 -14.45 14.51
C PHE A 77 21.97 -13.09 15.20
N SER A 78 21.54 -12.07 14.47
CA SER A 78 20.99 -10.85 15.09
C SER A 78 19.66 -11.16 15.78
N ILE A 79 19.28 -10.40 16.81
CA ILE A 79 18.02 -10.63 17.57
C ILE A 79 16.79 -10.67 16.64
N ALA A 80 16.75 -9.83 15.61
CA ALA A 80 15.66 -9.81 14.64
C ALA A 80 15.54 -11.12 13.83
N SER A 81 16.68 -11.74 13.48
CA SER A 81 16.74 -12.95 12.65
C SER A 81 16.50 -14.25 13.42
N VAL A 82 16.57 -14.26 14.76
CA VAL A 82 16.41 -15.49 15.58
C VAL A 82 15.06 -16.17 15.32
N ASN A 83 13.98 -15.39 15.17
CA ASN A 83 12.65 -15.91 14.90
C ASN A 83 12.59 -16.71 13.59
N ASP A 84 13.14 -16.16 12.51
CA ASP A 84 13.11 -16.81 11.20
C ASP A 84 14.11 -17.97 11.13
N ALA A 85 15.28 -17.86 11.77
CA ALA A 85 16.22 -18.96 11.93
C ALA A 85 15.58 -20.15 12.68
N LEU A 86 14.95 -19.92 13.83
CA LEU A 86 14.26 -20.98 14.59
C LEU A 86 13.09 -21.60 13.80
N LYS A 87 12.38 -20.82 12.99
CA LYS A 87 11.26 -21.26 12.16
C LYS A 87 11.69 -22.15 10.98
N SER A 88 12.93 -22.00 10.51
CA SER A 88 13.38 -22.53 9.21
C SER A 88 14.64 -23.41 9.26
N LEU A 89 15.33 -23.50 10.40
CA LEU A 89 16.54 -24.29 10.55
C LEU A 89 16.25 -25.78 10.28
N THR A 90 16.84 -26.29 9.20
CA THR A 90 16.87 -27.70 8.84
C THR A 90 18.30 -28.23 8.99
N VAL A 91 18.42 -29.47 9.44
CA VAL A 91 19.70 -30.15 9.64
C VAL A 91 19.62 -31.49 8.92
N ASN A 92 20.60 -31.77 8.06
CA ASN A 92 20.74 -33.02 7.34
C ASN A 92 22.06 -33.68 7.75
N ASP A 93 21.96 -34.66 8.64
CA ASP A 93 23.08 -35.46 9.13
C ASP A 93 22.74 -36.95 8.93
N PRO A 94 23.50 -37.71 8.11
CA PRO A 94 23.18 -39.09 7.78
C PRO A 94 23.46 -40.11 8.92
N VAL A 95 23.97 -39.67 10.08
CA VAL A 95 24.33 -40.53 11.23
C VAL A 95 23.69 -40.07 12.54
N SER A 96 23.12 -38.86 12.60
CA SER A 96 22.49 -38.30 13.82
C SER A 96 20.96 -38.41 13.76
N ASP A 97 20.38 -39.36 14.49
CA ASP A 97 18.93 -39.51 14.60
C ASP A 97 18.23 -38.32 15.31
N PHE A 98 18.95 -37.60 16.19
CA PHE A 98 18.36 -36.55 17.05
C PHE A 98 19.28 -35.31 17.23
N PRO A 99 19.39 -34.42 16.22
CA PRO A 99 20.07 -33.14 16.40
C PRO A 99 19.31 -32.27 17.43
N THR A 100 20.03 -31.59 18.31
CA THR A 100 19.42 -30.70 19.33
C THR A 100 19.94 -29.27 19.21
N VAL A 101 19.02 -28.29 19.33
CA VAL A 101 19.34 -26.86 19.22
C VAL A 101 19.09 -26.20 20.58
N ARG A 102 20.12 -25.54 21.13
CA ARG A 102 20.06 -24.81 22.40
C ARG A 102 20.27 -23.32 22.15
N TYR A 103 19.50 -22.48 22.83
CA TYR A 103 19.63 -21.02 22.76
C TYR A 103 19.27 -20.37 24.09
N ALA A 104 19.82 -19.18 24.35
CA ALA A 104 19.52 -18.42 25.56
C ALA A 104 18.12 -17.79 25.47
N ALA A 105 17.29 -17.98 26.49
CA ALA A 105 15.96 -17.38 26.57
C ALA A 105 16.04 -15.84 26.59
N SER A 106 15.14 -15.17 25.87
CA SER A 106 15.14 -13.71 25.78
C SER A 106 14.90 -13.00 27.12
N SER A 107 14.22 -13.68 28.06
CA SER A 107 13.92 -13.17 29.40
C SER A 107 15.08 -13.27 30.39
N ALA A 108 16.15 -14.02 30.08
CA ALA A 108 17.16 -14.40 31.06
C ALA A 108 17.83 -13.21 31.77
N LEU A 109 18.16 -12.13 31.04
CA LEU A 109 18.69 -10.91 31.65
C LEU A 109 17.66 -10.23 32.58
N ALA A 110 16.40 -10.10 32.12
CA ALA A 110 15.37 -9.42 32.89
C ALA A 110 14.94 -10.22 34.14
N GLU A 111 14.98 -11.55 34.08
CA GLU A 111 14.76 -12.43 35.23
C GLU A 111 15.98 -12.43 36.18
N ALA A 112 17.21 -12.38 35.65
CA ALA A 112 18.42 -12.21 36.47
C ALA A 112 18.43 -10.86 37.22
N LEU A 113 18.15 -9.74 36.54
CA LEU A 113 18.07 -8.41 37.16
C LEU A 113 16.98 -8.33 38.24
N ARG A 114 15.81 -8.95 38.01
CA ARG A 114 14.73 -9.04 39.01
C ARG A 114 15.03 -9.94 40.21
N SER A 115 16.02 -10.82 40.10
CA SER A 115 16.45 -11.68 41.22
C SER A 115 17.37 -10.97 42.21
N LEU A 116 17.91 -9.81 41.84
CA LEU A 116 18.78 -8.99 42.67
C LEU A 116 17.95 -8.09 43.60
N LYS A 117 18.55 -7.62 44.71
CA LYS A 117 17.91 -6.67 45.63
C LYS A 117 17.53 -5.34 44.98
N ILE A 118 18.12 -5.01 43.83
CA ILE A 118 17.81 -3.83 43.02
C ILE A 118 17.43 -4.30 41.62
N ASP A 119 16.16 -4.13 41.25
CA ASP A 119 15.68 -4.41 39.89
C ASP A 119 15.99 -3.23 38.96
N LEU A 120 16.96 -3.42 38.04
CA LEU A 120 17.26 -2.48 36.95
C LEU A 120 16.60 -2.87 35.61
N SER A 121 15.76 -3.91 35.57
CA SER A 121 15.18 -4.43 34.31
C SER A 121 14.25 -3.44 33.58
N GLY A 122 13.72 -2.44 34.29
CA GLY A 122 12.92 -1.35 33.73
C GLY A 122 13.70 -0.11 33.30
N ASN A 123 15.03 -0.10 33.40
CA ASN A 123 15.88 1.10 33.27
C ASN A 123 15.43 2.26 34.20
N PRO A 124 15.25 2.01 35.51
CA PRO A 124 14.64 2.98 36.43
C PRO A 124 15.54 4.19 36.71
N GLY A 125 14.91 5.34 36.95
CA GLY A 125 15.58 6.54 37.45
C GLY A 125 16.00 6.40 38.92
N ILE A 126 16.93 7.25 39.38
CA ILE A 126 17.42 7.17 40.77
C ILE A 126 16.32 7.30 41.83
N GLY A 127 15.31 8.13 41.57
CA GLY A 127 14.14 8.24 42.45
C GLY A 127 13.34 6.94 42.55
N GLU A 128 13.21 6.20 41.46
CA GLU A 128 12.51 4.91 41.42
C GLU A 128 13.32 3.80 42.10
N ILE A 129 14.65 3.78 41.91
CA ILE A 129 15.58 2.88 42.63
C ILE A 129 15.48 3.09 44.14
N LEU A 130 15.52 4.35 44.60
CA LEU A 130 15.38 4.64 46.03
C LEU A 130 13.97 4.31 46.54
N ASN A 131 12.93 4.52 45.72
CA ASN A 131 11.54 4.20 46.07
C ASN A 131 11.23 2.70 46.12
N SER A 132 12.00 1.85 45.41
CA SER A 132 11.87 0.38 45.50
C SER A 132 12.51 -0.17 46.78
N LEU A 133 13.50 0.54 47.33
CA LEU A 133 14.27 0.16 48.53
C LEU A 133 13.73 0.74 49.85
N LYS A 134 12.40 0.88 49.98
CA LYS A 134 11.77 1.36 51.23
C LYS A 134 12.19 0.50 52.43
N GLY A 135 12.59 1.16 53.51
CA GLY A 135 13.14 0.54 54.71
C GLY A 135 14.65 0.37 54.74
N ALA A 136 15.36 0.48 53.61
CA ALA A 136 16.83 0.44 53.58
C ALA A 136 17.44 1.64 54.30
N GLU A 137 18.58 1.43 54.97
CA GLU A 137 19.32 2.50 55.66
C GLU A 137 20.39 3.08 54.72
N LEU A 138 20.37 4.40 54.59
CA LEU A 138 21.11 5.18 53.61
C LEU A 138 21.98 6.22 54.33
N GLU A 139 23.23 6.35 53.91
CA GLU A 139 24.10 7.48 54.26
C GLU A 139 24.23 8.41 53.05
N ILE A 140 23.91 9.70 53.24
CA ILE A 140 23.87 10.71 52.19
C ILE A 140 24.93 11.78 52.44
N ALA A 141 25.71 12.08 51.40
CA ALA A 141 26.53 13.28 51.30
C ALA A 141 25.68 14.44 50.76
N ALA A 142 25.19 15.27 51.69
CA ALA A 142 24.61 16.58 51.46
C ALA A 142 25.46 17.65 52.22
N PRO A 143 25.14 18.95 52.19
CA PRO A 143 25.88 19.98 52.94
C PRO A 143 25.99 19.74 54.46
N SER A 144 25.21 18.81 54.99
CA SER A 144 25.54 18.06 56.21
C SER A 144 25.27 16.58 55.94
N PRO A 145 26.11 15.64 56.40
CA PRO A 145 25.87 14.21 56.20
C PRO A 145 24.60 13.77 56.94
N ILE A 146 23.77 12.97 56.28
CA ILE A 146 22.48 12.51 56.82
C ILE A 146 22.42 10.98 56.70
N SER A 147 22.17 10.32 57.82
CA SER A 147 21.93 8.87 57.89
C SER A 147 20.50 8.60 58.33
N GLY A 148 19.79 7.72 57.62
CA GLY A 148 18.40 7.39 57.92
C GLY A 148 17.80 6.30 57.04
N ARG A 149 16.60 5.83 57.40
CA ARG A 149 15.87 4.81 56.65
C ARG A 149 14.92 5.42 55.62
N ILE A 150 14.90 4.86 54.41
CA ILE A 150 14.01 5.32 53.33
C ILE A 150 12.54 5.05 53.69
N ILE A 151 11.73 6.11 53.73
CA ILE A 151 10.26 6.03 53.85
C ILE A 151 9.64 5.89 52.44
N GLY A 152 10.18 6.65 51.49
CA GLY A 152 9.79 6.62 50.08
C GLY A 152 10.29 7.84 49.32
N VAL A 153 10.01 7.88 48.02
CA VAL A 153 10.23 9.06 47.18
C VAL A 153 8.88 9.59 46.71
N GLU A 154 8.71 10.91 46.83
CA GLU A 154 7.56 11.65 46.34
C GLU A 154 7.95 12.43 45.08
N PHE A 155 7.15 12.34 44.03
CA PHE A 155 7.34 13.09 42.79
C PHE A 155 6.38 14.28 42.81
N ARG A 156 6.92 15.50 42.79
CA ARG A 156 6.14 16.75 42.82
C ARG A 156 6.26 17.47 41.49
N GLU A 157 5.13 17.78 40.87
CA GLU A 157 5.08 18.65 39.69
C GLU A 157 5.55 20.06 40.06
N THR A 158 6.59 20.54 39.39
CA THR A 158 7.15 21.91 39.59
C THR A 158 6.80 22.86 38.44
N GLY A 159 6.04 22.39 37.46
CA GLY A 159 5.42 23.19 36.40
C GLY A 159 5.62 22.61 35.00
N ILE A 160 4.77 23.07 34.07
CA ILE A 160 4.83 22.73 32.65
C ILE A 160 5.87 23.65 31.98
N THR A 161 6.86 23.05 31.30
CA THR A 161 7.81 23.81 30.47
C THR A 161 7.18 24.23 29.14
N PHE A 162 7.73 25.26 28.48
CA PHE A 162 7.25 25.73 27.16
C PHE A 162 7.35 24.67 26.04
N SER A 163 8.03 23.54 26.28
CA SER A 163 8.10 22.36 25.40
C SER A 163 7.01 21.31 25.65
N GLY A 164 6.12 21.51 26.62
CA GLY A 164 5.02 20.58 26.92
C GLY A 164 5.43 19.33 27.71
N SER A 165 6.66 19.29 28.26
CA SER A 165 7.07 18.25 29.21
C SER A 165 6.87 18.73 30.65
N ASP A 166 6.17 17.93 31.46
CA ASP A 166 6.05 18.14 32.90
C ASP A 166 7.41 17.96 33.57
N THR A 167 7.83 19.00 34.30
CA THR A 167 8.99 18.90 35.19
C THR A 167 8.51 18.38 36.54
N SER A 168 8.95 17.18 36.93
CA SER A 168 8.71 16.62 38.26
C SER A 168 10.02 16.58 39.05
N GLU A 169 10.02 17.20 40.24
CA GLU A 169 11.13 17.07 41.19
C GLU A 169 10.86 15.94 42.17
N ALA A 170 11.84 15.04 42.31
CA ALA A 170 11.78 13.92 43.23
C ALA A 170 12.35 14.29 44.61
N TYR A 171 11.57 14.02 45.66
CA TYR A 171 11.92 14.28 47.06
C TYR A 171 12.03 12.96 47.83
N LEU A 172 13.20 12.71 48.42
CA LEU A 172 13.47 11.55 49.25
C LEU A 172 13.09 11.84 50.71
N SER A 173 12.23 10.99 51.29
CA SER A 173 11.86 11.04 52.70
C SER A 173 12.62 10.00 53.51
N LEU A 174 13.32 10.43 54.56
CA LEU A 174 14.14 9.61 55.45
C LEU A 174 13.69 9.69 56.90
N PHE A 175 13.63 8.55 57.59
CA PHE A 175 13.51 8.48 59.04
C PHE A 175 14.91 8.48 59.67
N THR A 176 15.29 9.58 60.32
CA THR A 176 16.59 9.78 60.98
C THR A 176 16.43 9.74 62.50
N ALA A 177 17.54 9.72 63.25
CA ALA A 177 17.53 9.79 64.71
C ALA A 177 16.92 11.10 65.27
N GLN A 178 16.79 12.14 64.44
CA GLN A 178 16.17 13.43 64.79
C GLN A 178 14.75 13.58 64.22
N GLY A 179 14.13 12.50 63.74
CA GLY A 179 12.82 12.49 63.10
C GLY A 179 12.89 12.41 61.57
N ILE A 180 11.80 12.76 60.90
CA ILE A 180 11.69 12.67 59.44
C ILE A 180 12.39 13.88 58.78
N ARG A 181 13.27 13.61 57.80
CA ARG A 181 13.85 14.61 56.90
C ARG A 181 13.40 14.37 55.47
N VAL A 182 13.10 15.44 54.75
CA VAL A 182 12.78 15.42 53.31
C VAL A 182 13.85 16.21 52.58
N ILE A 183 14.43 15.62 51.53
CA ILE A 183 15.56 16.17 50.76
C ILE A 183 15.23 16.06 49.27
N ALA A 184 15.44 17.11 48.48
CA ALA A 184 15.30 16.98 47.02
C ALA A 184 16.47 16.14 46.47
N ILE A 185 16.20 15.19 45.57
CA ILE A 185 17.24 14.27 45.08
C ILE A 185 18.37 15.03 44.34
N LYS A 186 18.07 16.18 43.74
CA LYS A 186 19.06 17.07 43.11
C LYS A 186 20.11 17.64 44.07
N ASP A 187 19.82 17.68 45.37
CA ASP A 187 20.73 18.20 46.41
C ASP A 187 21.63 17.09 47.01
N ILE A 188 21.46 15.84 46.56
CA ILE A 188 22.25 14.67 46.99
C ILE A 188 23.49 14.56 46.09
N SER A 189 24.68 14.80 46.65
CA SER A 189 25.94 14.69 45.89
C SER A 189 26.42 13.23 45.73
N SER A 190 26.19 12.41 46.74
CA SER A 190 26.35 10.95 46.70
C SER A 190 25.57 10.30 47.84
N PHE A 191 25.36 9.00 47.74
CA PHE A 191 24.79 8.19 48.81
C PHE A 191 25.42 6.79 48.80
N ALA A 192 25.35 6.09 49.93
CA ALA A 192 25.71 4.68 50.05
C ALA A 192 24.67 3.94 50.89
N PHE A 193 24.29 2.73 50.47
CA PHE A 193 23.50 1.85 51.32
C PHE A 193 24.40 1.29 52.42
N LYS A 194 23.95 1.35 53.67
CA LYS A 194 24.69 0.82 54.82
C LYS A 194 24.74 -0.72 54.81
N ASP A 195 23.77 -1.35 54.14
CA ASP A 195 23.80 -2.78 53.80
C ASP A 195 24.70 -2.98 52.55
N SER A 196 25.88 -3.55 52.76
CA SER A 196 26.85 -3.83 51.69
C SER A 196 26.35 -4.84 50.66
N SER A 197 25.35 -5.67 50.98
CA SER A 197 24.76 -6.60 50.01
C SER A 197 23.97 -5.87 48.92
N ILE A 198 23.35 -4.74 49.24
CA ILE A 198 22.63 -3.89 48.27
C ILE A 198 23.63 -3.26 47.28
N ASN A 199 24.75 -2.72 47.79
CA ASN A 199 25.82 -2.18 46.94
C ASN A 199 26.44 -3.27 46.04
N THR A 200 26.60 -4.50 46.56
CA THR A 200 27.13 -5.65 45.79
C THR A 200 26.19 -6.06 44.66
N ASP A 201 24.89 -6.14 44.93
CA ASP A 201 23.88 -6.46 43.92
C ASP A 201 23.73 -5.33 42.88
N LEU A 202 23.88 -4.06 43.26
CA LEU A 202 23.92 -2.94 42.31
C LEU A 202 25.09 -3.08 41.33
N SER A 203 26.30 -3.36 41.82
CA SER A 203 27.47 -3.58 40.97
C SER A 203 27.24 -4.75 40.01
N ARG A 204 26.75 -5.89 40.52
CA ARG A 204 26.40 -7.07 39.71
C ARG A 204 25.34 -6.76 38.64
N ALA A 205 24.33 -5.95 38.96
CA ALA A 205 23.31 -5.54 38.01
C ALA A 205 23.91 -4.72 36.86
N LEU A 206 24.85 -3.82 37.17
CA LEU A 206 25.57 -3.02 36.17
C LEU A 206 26.52 -3.88 35.33
N ASP A 207 27.21 -4.85 35.93
CA ASP A 207 28.06 -5.81 35.21
C ASP A 207 27.25 -6.63 34.19
N LEU A 208 26.09 -7.19 34.59
CA LEU A 208 25.18 -7.94 33.70
C LEU A 208 24.65 -7.08 32.53
N LEU A 209 24.40 -5.79 32.79
CA LEU A 209 24.01 -4.83 31.75
C LEU A 209 25.17 -4.52 30.79
N MET A 210 26.41 -4.42 31.30
CA MET A 210 27.61 -4.24 30.48
C MET A 210 27.91 -5.46 29.61
N GLU A 211 27.87 -6.67 30.16
CA GLU A 211 28.04 -7.92 29.42
C GLU A 211 27.02 -8.06 28.28
N THR A 212 25.76 -7.68 28.53
CA THR A 212 24.71 -7.80 27.51
C THR A 212 24.78 -6.71 26.42
N ARG A 213 25.30 -5.52 26.71
CA ARG A 213 25.54 -4.47 25.69
C ARG A 213 26.48 -4.93 24.57
N GLY A 214 27.35 -5.91 24.82
CA GLY A 214 28.21 -6.51 23.79
C GLY A 214 27.52 -7.53 22.88
N THR A 215 26.25 -7.88 23.12
CA THR A 215 25.56 -8.97 22.41
C THR A 215 24.21 -8.54 21.82
N GLU A 216 24.25 -7.76 20.73
CA GLU A 216 23.15 -7.66 19.75
C GLU A 216 22.89 -8.99 18.99
N LYS A 217 23.73 -10.00 19.25
CA LYS A 217 23.67 -11.34 18.68
C LYS A 217 23.15 -12.37 19.69
N ARG A 218 22.56 -13.43 19.15
CA ARG A 218 22.14 -14.64 19.87
C ARG A 218 22.64 -15.85 19.08
N SER A 219 23.33 -16.75 19.78
CA SER A 219 23.82 -18.00 19.21
C SER A 219 22.78 -19.11 19.36
N LEU A 220 22.52 -19.84 18.28
CA LEU A 220 21.94 -21.17 18.32
C LEU A 220 23.10 -22.18 18.38
N LEU A 221 23.21 -22.93 19.48
CA LEU A 221 24.16 -24.03 19.63
C LEU A 221 23.49 -25.33 19.17
N LEU A 222 23.85 -25.77 17.97
CA LEU A 222 23.45 -27.06 17.41
C LEU A 222 24.42 -28.16 17.90
N THR A 223 23.88 -29.22 18.47
CA THR A 223 24.62 -30.40 18.94
C THR A 223 24.23 -31.61 18.09
N LEU A 224 25.22 -32.23 17.46
CA LEU A 224 25.06 -33.36 16.53
C LEU A 224 25.65 -34.65 17.12
N PRO A 225 24.84 -35.49 17.81
CA PRO A 225 25.28 -36.79 18.29
C PRO A 225 25.55 -37.74 17.10
N GLY A 226 26.75 -38.31 17.02
CA GLY A 226 27.06 -39.28 15.98
C GLY A 226 28.56 -39.55 15.88
N ASN A 227 28.92 -40.79 15.56
CA ASN A 227 30.30 -41.26 15.54
C ASN A 227 30.96 -41.07 14.16
N GLY A 228 32.28 -40.83 14.19
CA GLY A 228 33.11 -40.78 12.99
C GLY A 228 32.99 -39.47 12.21
N SER A 229 33.72 -39.44 11.08
CA SER A 229 33.80 -38.30 10.17
C SER A 229 32.75 -38.45 9.06
N ARG A 230 31.92 -37.41 8.87
CA ARG A 230 30.75 -37.45 7.96
C ARG A 230 30.42 -36.08 7.40
N GLN A 231 29.79 -36.05 6.23
CA GLN A 231 29.23 -34.81 5.67
C GLN A 231 27.92 -34.46 6.38
N VAL A 232 27.76 -33.20 6.73
CA VAL A 232 26.52 -32.61 7.25
C VAL A 232 26.22 -31.34 6.46
N SER A 233 24.94 -31.09 6.19
CA SER A 233 24.48 -29.76 5.80
C SER A 233 23.43 -29.24 6.77
N LEU A 234 23.38 -27.92 6.91
CA LEU A 234 22.30 -27.21 7.58
C LEU A 234 21.87 -26.05 6.71
N SER A 235 20.59 -25.70 6.77
CA SER A 235 20.08 -24.54 6.06
C SER A 235 19.00 -23.81 6.84
N TYR A 236 18.90 -22.51 6.62
CA TYR A 236 17.96 -21.63 7.29
C TYR A 236 17.63 -20.42 6.41
N VAL A 237 16.55 -19.73 6.77
CA VAL A 237 16.10 -18.48 6.16
C VAL A 237 16.16 -17.37 7.21
N ILE A 238 16.74 -16.23 6.83
CA ILE A 238 16.75 -15.00 7.64
C ILE A 238 16.39 -13.79 6.77
N PRO A 239 15.94 -12.67 7.37
CA PRO A 239 15.82 -11.40 6.65
C PRO A 239 17.16 -10.97 6.05
N THR A 240 17.12 -10.45 4.82
CA THR A 240 18.30 -9.90 4.12
C THR A 240 17.87 -8.69 3.27
N PRO A 241 18.79 -7.80 2.85
CA PRO A 241 18.49 -6.75 1.90
C PRO A 241 17.96 -7.34 0.59
N VAL A 242 17.03 -6.63 -0.05
CA VAL A 242 16.58 -7.00 -1.40
C VAL A 242 17.70 -6.77 -2.40
N TRP A 243 18.01 -7.79 -3.19
CA TRP A 243 18.85 -7.62 -4.37
C TRP A 243 18.11 -6.76 -5.41
N LYS A 244 18.85 -5.92 -6.14
CA LYS A 244 18.29 -5.02 -7.15
C LYS A 244 18.87 -5.36 -8.53
N VAL A 245 18.15 -5.10 -9.60
CA VAL A 245 18.68 -5.17 -10.97
C VAL A 245 18.84 -3.75 -11.54
N SER A 246 19.82 -3.56 -12.43
CA SER A 246 20.01 -2.34 -13.20
C SER A 246 20.55 -2.68 -14.58
N TYR A 247 20.02 -2.06 -15.62
CA TYR A 247 20.40 -2.31 -17.02
C TYR A 247 21.16 -1.12 -17.62
N ARG A 248 22.06 -1.40 -18.57
CA ARG A 248 22.59 -0.42 -19.53
C ARG A 248 22.24 -0.89 -20.94
N LEU A 249 21.72 0.00 -21.76
CA LEU A 249 21.45 -0.21 -23.18
C LEU A 249 22.36 0.69 -24.01
N ASP A 250 23.24 0.08 -24.80
CA ASP A 250 24.06 0.79 -25.77
C ASP A 250 23.43 0.68 -27.16
N LEU A 251 23.10 1.82 -27.76
CA LEU A 251 22.52 1.95 -29.09
C LEU A 251 23.56 2.41 -30.16
N SER A 252 24.82 2.59 -29.78
CA SER A 252 25.83 3.25 -30.61
C SER A 252 26.58 2.33 -31.58
N ALA A 253 26.73 1.05 -31.26
CA ALA A 253 27.64 0.12 -31.94
C ALA A 253 27.05 -0.62 -33.17
N GLY A 254 25.94 -0.15 -33.74
CA GLY A 254 25.26 -0.78 -34.89
C GLY A 254 24.49 -2.07 -34.56
N THR A 255 24.97 -2.87 -33.61
CA THR A 255 24.21 -3.93 -32.92
C THR A 255 23.93 -3.50 -31.48
N PRO A 256 22.67 -3.23 -31.09
CA PRO A 256 22.36 -2.81 -29.73
C PRO A 256 22.76 -3.86 -28.69
N LYS A 257 23.37 -3.41 -27.59
CA LYS A 257 23.89 -4.27 -26.53
C LYS A 257 23.20 -3.97 -25.22
N LEU A 258 22.70 -5.01 -24.55
CA LEU A 258 22.10 -4.94 -23.22
C LEU A 258 23.04 -5.57 -22.20
N GLN A 259 23.34 -4.83 -21.13
CA GLN A 259 24.04 -5.32 -19.94
C GLN A 259 23.14 -5.18 -18.73
N GLY A 260 22.74 -6.29 -18.11
CA GLY A 260 22.04 -6.31 -16.84
C GLY A 260 22.98 -6.68 -15.70
N TRP A 261 22.88 -5.96 -14.59
CA TRP A 261 23.70 -6.11 -13.39
C TRP A 261 22.82 -6.36 -12.18
N ALA A 262 23.19 -7.33 -11.36
CA ALA A 262 22.60 -7.54 -10.05
C ALA A 262 23.42 -6.79 -8.99
N ILE A 263 22.75 -6.01 -8.16
CA ILE A 263 23.33 -5.31 -7.01
C ILE A 263 22.90 -6.09 -5.76
N ILE A 264 23.87 -6.55 -5.00
CA ILE A 264 23.68 -7.36 -3.79
C ILE A 264 24.44 -6.75 -2.62
N ASP A 265 23.89 -6.92 -1.43
CA ASP A 265 24.42 -6.38 -0.19
C ASP A 265 24.65 -7.56 0.78
N ASN A 266 25.89 -7.79 1.23
CA ASN A 266 26.19 -8.71 2.33
C ASN A 266 26.15 -7.93 3.64
N ASP A 267 24.95 -7.71 4.19
CA ASP A 267 24.78 -7.08 5.51
C ASP A 267 25.12 -8.03 6.68
N SER A 268 25.32 -9.32 6.39
CA SER A 268 25.70 -10.31 7.38
C SER A 268 27.13 -10.09 7.90
N ASP A 269 27.42 -10.62 9.08
CA ASP A 269 28.76 -10.60 9.67
C ASP A 269 29.66 -11.77 9.22
N THR A 270 29.27 -12.50 8.17
CA THR A 270 30.01 -13.66 7.62
C THR A 270 30.51 -13.35 6.22
N ASP A 271 31.79 -13.60 5.98
CA ASP A 271 32.39 -13.45 4.65
C ASP A 271 31.93 -14.60 3.74
N TRP A 272 31.38 -14.28 2.58
CA TRP A 272 31.06 -15.26 1.56
C TRP A 272 32.36 -15.66 0.88
N ASN A 273 32.67 -16.96 0.88
CA ASN A 273 33.90 -17.51 0.34
C ASN A 273 33.59 -18.61 -0.66
N ASN A 274 33.66 -18.28 -1.96
CA ASN A 274 33.36 -19.22 -3.06
C ASN A 274 31.96 -19.86 -2.92
N VAL A 275 30.94 -19.03 -2.71
CA VAL A 275 29.54 -19.41 -2.50
C VAL A 275 28.79 -19.46 -3.83
N ALA A 276 28.03 -20.53 -4.07
CA ALA A 276 27.10 -20.57 -5.20
C ALA A 276 25.90 -19.65 -4.90
N LEU A 277 25.82 -18.51 -5.61
CA LEU A 277 24.77 -17.51 -5.43
C LEU A 277 23.68 -17.65 -6.49
N SER A 278 22.44 -17.81 -6.02
CA SER A 278 21.22 -17.71 -6.80
C SER A 278 20.46 -16.44 -6.43
N LEU A 279 19.93 -15.76 -7.43
CA LEU A 279 19.05 -14.60 -7.26
C LEU A 279 17.65 -15.02 -7.67
N VAL A 280 16.68 -14.90 -6.77
CA VAL A 280 15.31 -15.37 -7.02
C VAL A 280 14.37 -14.19 -7.14
N THR A 281 13.71 -14.08 -8.29
CA THR A 281 12.54 -13.20 -8.46
C THR A 281 11.25 -13.98 -8.27
N GLY A 282 10.47 -13.53 -7.30
CA GLY A 282 9.15 -14.06 -6.97
C GLY A 282 8.55 -13.31 -5.78
N ARG A 283 7.29 -13.61 -5.46
CA ARG A 283 6.63 -13.15 -4.23
C ARG A 283 6.31 -14.36 -3.32
N PRO A 284 7.32 -15.03 -2.74
CA PRO A 284 7.06 -16.04 -1.72
C PRO A 284 6.39 -15.38 -0.52
N VAL A 285 5.45 -16.07 0.12
CA VAL A 285 4.81 -15.58 1.35
C VAL A 285 5.78 -15.72 2.51
N SER A 286 6.24 -14.59 3.05
CA SER A 286 7.11 -14.51 4.23
C SER A 286 6.46 -13.71 5.34
N PHE A 287 6.47 -14.23 6.57
CA PHE A 287 5.93 -13.58 7.76
C PHE A 287 6.84 -13.82 8.97
N ILE A 288 6.94 -12.84 9.86
CA ILE A 288 7.65 -12.99 11.14
C ILE A 288 6.68 -13.63 12.14
N GLN A 289 7.12 -14.70 12.80
CA GLN A 289 6.44 -15.32 13.92
C GLN A 289 7.31 -15.18 15.17
N ASN A 290 6.75 -14.71 16.28
CA ASN A 290 7.51 -14.52 17.52
C ASN A 290 7.72 -15.87 18.23
N LEU A 291 8.83 -16.54 17.92
CA LEU A 291 9.25 -17.83 18.48
C LEU A 291 10.34 -17.68 19.55
N TYR A 292 11.07 -16.55 19.55
CA TYR A 292 12.19 -16.29 20.45
C TYR A 292 11.75 -15.79 21.84
N ALA A 293 10.69 -14.98 21.92
CA ALA A 293 10.14 -14.55 23.20
C ALA A 293 9.27 -15.65 23.84
N PRO A 294 9.38 -15.90 25.16
CA PRO A 294 8.50 -16.84 25.86
C PRO A 294 7.03 -16.40 25.77
N TYR A 295 6.26 -17.03 24.88
CA TYR A 295 4.83 -16.75 24.74
C TYR A 295 4.04 -17.36 25.91
N ARG A 296 3.58 -16.52 26.83
CA ARG A 296 2.73 -16.92 27.97
C ARG A 296 1.29 -16.50 27.67
N THR A 297 0.38 -17.47 27.55
CA THR A 297 -1.06 -17.20 27.52
C THR A 297 -1.53 -16.72 28.89
N SER A 298 -2.41 -15.72 28.93
CA SER A 298 -3.10 -15.37 30.18
C SER A 298 -3.96 -16.55 30.61
N ARG A 299 -3.67 -17.13 31.77
CA ARG A 299 -4.47 -18.22 32.34
C ARG A 299 -5.54 -17.59 33.24
N PRO A 300 -6.84 -17.83 33.00
CA PRO A 300 -7.87 -17.39 33.94
C PRO A 300 -7.63 -18.06 35.29
N VAL A 301 -7.48 -17.26 36.35
CA VAL A 301 -7.44 -17.75 37.72
C VAL A 301 -8.88 -18.10 38.09
N LEU A 302 -9.24 -19.37 37.98
CA LEU A 302 -10.51 -19.87 38.48
C LEU A 302 -10.50 -19.74 40.02
N PRO A 303 -11.49 -19.07 40.64
CA PRO A 303 -11.65 -19.13 42.08
C PRO A 303 -11.91 -20.58 42.50
N LEU A 304 -11.44 -20.96 43.70
CA LEU A 304 -11.68 -22.30 44.24
C LEU A 304 -13.19 -22.55 44.32
N ALA A 305 -13.66 -23.61 43.67
CA ALA A 305 -15.06 -23.97 43.60
C ALA A 305 -15.56 -24.52 44.95
N ILE A 306 -15.92 -23.61 45.86
CA ILE A 306 -16.72 -23.93 47.04
C ILE A 306 -18.15 -24.21 46.55
N ALA A 307 -18.68 -25.39 46.88
CA ALA A 307 -19.92 -25.91 46.28
C ALA A 307 -21.13 -24.98 46.47
N GLY A 308 -21.75 -24.56 45.37
CA GLY A 308 -22.92 -23.68 45.42
C GLY A 308 -23.50 -23.26 44.06
N ILE A 309 -24.22 -24.18 43.40
CA ILE A 309 -25.22 -23.93 42.33
C ILE A 309 -24.64 -23.54 40.95
N ALA A 310 -25.07 -24.28 39.92
CA ALA A 310 -24.69 -24.09 38.51
C ALA A 310 -25.70 -23.23 37.74
N GLN A 311 -25.28 -22.63 36.62
CA GLN A 311 -26.20 -22.28 35.52
C GLN A 311 -25.58 -22.43 34.11
N ALA A 312 -26.48 -22.79 33.20
CA ALA A 312 -26.52 -22.58 31.74
C ALA A 312 -25.24 -22.78 30.90
N GLN A 313 -25.23 -23.86 30.12
CA GLN A 313 -24.55 -23.88 28.81
C GLN A 313 -25.45 -23.24 27.74
N THR A 314 -24.84 -22.56 26.78
CA THR A 314 -25.41 -22.36 25.44
C THR A 314 -24.42 -22.90 24.40
N TYR A 315 -24.97 -23.42 23.30
CA TYR A 315 -24.21 -23.86 22.12
C TYR A 315 -24.64 -22.98 20.94
N GLU A 316 -23.72 -22.64 20.05
CA GLU A 316 -24.02 -21.88 18.85
C GLU A 316 -23.54 -22.63 17.61
N SER A 317 -24.39 -22.73 16.59
CA SER A 317 -24.04 -23.23 15.26
C SER A 317 -25.04 -22.74 14.21
N GLY A 318 -24.55 -22.32 13.04
CA GLY A 318 -25.35 -22.28 11.82
C GLY A 318 -25.78 -20.88 11.35
N ASN A 319 -25.34 -20.54 10.14
CA ASN A 319 -25.62 -19.33 9.37
C ASN A 319 -27.11 -18.88 9.24
N TYR A 320 -27.24 -17.62 8.82
CA TYR A 320 -28.23 -17.00 7.90
C TYR A 320 -29.34 -16.07 8.43
N SER A 321 -29.59 -15.03 7.61
CA SER A 321 -30.76 -14.13 7.45
C SER A 321 -31.19 -13.17 8.59
N GLU A 322 -30.91 -11.89 8.36
CA GLU A 322 -31.92 -10.83 8.10
C GLU A 322 -33.22 -10.80 8.95
N ALA A 323 -33.34 -9.80 9.83
CA ALA A 323 -34.44 -8.81 9.84
C ALA A 323 -34.40 -7.86 11.07
N GLY A 324 -34.71 -6.57 10.82
CA GLY A 324 -35.62 -5.81 11.70
C GLY A 324 -35.06 -5.02 12.91
N TYR A 325 -35.39 -3.72 12.91
CA TYR A 325 -35.84 -2.84 14.02
C TYR A 325 -35.66 -3.33 15.49
N GLY A 326 -35.29 -2.49 16.46
CA GLY A 326 -35.20 -1.02 16.52
C GLY A 326 -35.58 -0.53 17.92
N TYR A 327 -35.27 0.74 18.24
CA TYR A 327 -35.42 1.40 19.56
C TYR A 327 -34.56 0.81 20.70
N ALA A 328 -34.06 1.54 21.69
CA ALA A 328 -33.73 2.95 21.97
C ALA A 328 -33.82 3.08 23.51
N ASP A 329 -32.89 3.79 24.13
CA ASP A 329 -33.17 4.41 25.43
C ASP A 329 -32.37 5.71 25.57
N TYR A 330 -32.90 6.65 26.34
CA TYR A 330 -32.50 8.07 26.40
C TYR A 330 -32.20 8.55 27.84
N GLU A 331 -31.83 9.83 27.96
CA GLU A 331 -31.70 10.66 29.20
C GLU A 331 -30.40 10.48 30.04
N ASP A 332 -29.83 11.51 30.70
CA ASP A 332 -29.88 13.00 30.65
C ASP A 332 -28.38 13.47 30.83
N ALA A 333 -27.90 14.71 30.64
CA ALA A 333 -28.59 15.99 30.67
C ALA A 333 -27.94 17.14 29.86
N LYS A 334 -28.82 18.11 29.56
CA LYS A 334 -28.70 19.59 29.60
C LYS A 334 -27.30 20.25 29.60
N ALA A 335 -27.09 21.48 29.10
CA ALA A 335 -27.71 22.34 28.07
C ALA A 335 -27.11 23.76 28.25
N ALA A 336 -26.53 24.38 27.21
CA ALA A 336 -26.25 25.82 27.21
C ALA A 336 -26.09 26.40 25.79
N ASN A 337 -26.73 27.54 25.55
CA ASN A 337 -26.96 28.20 24.26
C ASN A 337 -25.74 28.90 23.62
N SER A 338 -25.72 28.87 22.28
CA SER A 338 -25.37 29.98 21.36
C SER A 338 -23.92 30.53 21.26
N PRO A 339 -23.55 31.20 20.14
CA PRO A 339 -24.00 31.01 18.75
C PRO A 339 -22.83 30.84 17.76
N MET A 340 -23.13 30.33 16.56
CA MET A 340 -22.17 30.18 15.47
C MET A 340 -21.77 31.55 14.89
N GLN A 341 -20.48 31.92 14.95
CA GLN A 341 -19.94 33.07 14.22
C GLN A 341 -18.96 32.63 13.12
N SER A 342 -19.28 32.99 11.90
CA SER A 342 -18.45 32.79 10.72
C SER A 342 -17.20 33.68 10.74
N ARG A 343 -16.01 33.10 10.54
CA ARG A 343 -14.89 33.78 9.88
C ARG A 343 -14.20 32.87 8.88
N SER A 344 -14.43 33.17 7.60
CA SER A 344 -13.50 32.82 6.54
C SER A 344 -12.16 33.54 6.77
N LYS A 345 -11.04 32.85 6.51
CA LYS A 345 -9.91 33.44 5.81
C LYS A 345 -8.96 32.40 5.25
N SER A 346 -8.54 32.65 4.03
CA SER A 346 -7.52 31.94 3.27
C SER A 346 -6.10 32.32 3.72
N MET A 347 -5.21 31.34 3.82
CA MET A 347 -3.77 31.44 3.53
C MET A 347 -3.41 30.14 2.78
N ALA A 348 -2.82 30.15 1.57
CA ALA A 348 -1.58 30.80 1.17
C ALA A 348 -0.39 30.26 1.97
N MET A 349 0.06 29.05 1.61
CA MET A 349 1.28 28.46 2.14
C MET A 349 2.46 29.03 1.36
N ALA A 350 3.12 30.03 1.95
CA ALA A 350 4.36 30.57 1.42
C ALA A 350 5.51 29.63 1.82
N GLU A 351 6.27 29.21 0.82
CA GLU A 351 7.45 28.35 0.97
C GLU A 351 8.63 29.20 1.48
N SER A 352 9.10 28.93 2.70
CA SER A 352 10.32 29.55 3.22
C SER A 352 11.50 28.61 3.02
N ALA A 353 12.25 28.82 1.95
CA ALA A 353 13.56 28.20 1.79
C ALA A 353 14.51 28.68 2.90
N ASP A 354 15.23 27.75 3.51
CA ASP A 354 16.49 28.07 4.18
C ASP A 354 17.66 27.33 3.52
N SER A 355 18.83 27.92 3.67
CA SER A 355 19.91 27.94 2.71
C SER A 355 20.94 26.84 2.95
N MET A 356 21.10 25.95 1.97
CA MET A 356 22.17 24.96 1.97
C MET A 356 23.44 25.56 1.34
N TYR A 357 24.52 25.62 2.12
CA TYR A 357 25.82 26.09 1.66
C TYR A 357 26.35 25.20 0.52
N ILE A 358 26.54 25.77 -0.67
CA ILE A 358 27.22 25.10 -1.77
C ILE A 358 28.70 24.96 -1.42
N ARG A 359 29.17 23.72 -1.31
CA ARG A 359 30.59 23.39 -1.34
C ARG A 359 30.91 22.84 -2.72
N GLU A 360 31.69 23.59 -3.48
CA GLU A 360 32.03 23.30 -4.87
C GLU A 360 32.75 21.95 -4.99
N ALA A 361 32.13 20.99 -5.68
CA ALA A 361 32.70 19.69 -5.94
C ALA A 361 33.47 19.72 -7.27
N PRO A 362 34.66 19.10 -7.38
CA PRO A 362 35.40 19.05 -8.63
C PRO A 362 34.63 18.23 -9.68
N ALA A 363 34.79 18.62 -10.95
CA ALA A 363 34.08 18.02 -12.08
C ALA A 363 34.29 16.49 -12.16
N PRO A 364 33.25 15.71 -12.53
CA PRO A 364 33.39 14.28 -12.72
C PRO A 364 34.38 13.99 -13.85
N ALA A 365 35.37 13.14 -13.56
CA ALA A 365 36.26 12.61 -14.59
C ALA A 365 35.45 11.85 -15.65
N ALA A 366 35.82 12.00 -16.93
CA ALA A 366 35.14 11.33 -18.02
C ALA A 366 35.12 9.81 -17.82
N ALA A 367 33.95 9.20 -18.02
CA ALA A 367 33.81 7.75 -17.95
C ALA A 367 34.72 7.09 -19.01
N PRO A 368 35.43 6.00 -18.68
CA PRO A 368 36.25 5.29 -19.65
C PRO A 368 35.36 4.69 -20.77
N PRO A 369 35.85 4.62 -22.02
CA PRO A 369 35.07 4.08 -23.12
C PRO A 369 34.70 2.60 -22.90
N LEU A 370 33.50 2.21 -23.37
CA LEU A 370 32.96 0.84 -23.34
C LEU A 370 33.67 -0.13 -24.31
N SER A 371 34.98 0.03 -24.50
CA SER A 371 35.83 -0.78 -25.37
C SER A 371 36.82 -1.63 -24.55
N GLY A 372 36.30 -2.40 -23.59
CA GLY A 372 37.04 -3.40 -22.83
C GLY A 372 36.64 -4.81 -23.26
N GLY A 373 37.50 -5.49 -24.02
CA GLY A 373 37.26 -6.83 -24.57
C GLY A 373 37.38 -7.97 -23.54
N ALA A 374 36.69 -7.87 -22.41
CA ALA A 374 36.52 -8.96 -21.47
C ALA A 374 35.12 -9.58 -21.66
N THR A 375 35.05 -10.85 -22.04
CA THR A 375 33.79 -11.61 -22.07
C THR A 375 33.24 -11.76 -20.66
N LEU A 376 32.31 -10.90 -20.26
CA LEU A 376 31.59 -11.02 -19.00
C LEU A 376 30.69 -12.26 -19.03
N GLN A 377 30.85 -13.13 -18.05
CA GLN A 377 30.19 -14.43 -18.03
C GLN A 377 28.79 -14.31 -17.41
N THR A 378 27.77 -14.53 -18.22
CA THR A 378 26.35 -14.33 -17.86
C THR A 378 25.82 -15.38 -16.88
N ALA A 379 24.75 -15.07 -16.14
CA ALA A 379 24.02 -16.06 -15.35
C ALA A 379 23.35 -17.14 -16.22
N SER A 380 22.81 -18.18 -15.59
CA SER A 380 21.85 -19.10 -16.19
C SER A 380 20.50 -18.97 -15.50
N GLY A 381 19.46 -18.64 -16.25
CA GLY A 381 18.08 -18.61 -15.76
C GLY A 381 17.43 -20.00 -15.79
N SER A 382 16.68 -20.34 -14.74
CA SER A 382 15.85 -21.54 -14.67
C SER A 382 14.46 -21.22 -14.10
N ALA A 383 13.48 -22.06 -14.43
CA ALA A 383 12.14 -22.00 -13.85
C ALA A 383 12.07 -22.94 -12.63
N ALA A 384 11.97 -22.36 -11.44
CA ALA A 384 11.82 -23.08 -10.17
C ALA A 384 10.35 -23.00 -9.72
N GLY A 385 9.49 -23.78 -10.38
CA GLY A 385 8.03 -23.63 -10.26
C GLY A 385 7.55 -22.29 -10.82
N ASP A 386 6.75 -21.56 -10.05
CA ASP A 386 6.27 -20.21 -10.40
C ASP A 386 7.31 -19.09 -10.17
N GLN A 387 8.53 -19.43 -9.74
CA GLN A 387 9.61 -18.48 -9.47
C GLN A 387 10.72 -18.57 -10.52
N PHE A 388 11.41 -17.45 -10.78
CA PHE A 388 12.57 -17.42 -11.67
C PHE A 388 13.85 -17.28 -10.86
N GLU A 389 14.77 -18.23 -11.06
CA GLU A 389 16.07 -18.29 -10.40
C GLU A 389 17.17 -17.97 -11.40
N TYR A 390 18.04 -17.02 -11.07
CA TYR A 390 19.24 -16.67 -11.82
C TYR A 390 20.46 -17.13 -11.01
N THR A 391 21.01 -18.28 -11.36
CA THR A 391 22.24 -18.78 -10.73
C THR A 391 23.45 -18.18 -11.45
N LEU A 392 24.36 -17.59 -10.68
CA LEU A 392 25.63 -17.09 -11.22
C LEU A 392 26.55 -18.28 -11.54
N LYS A 393 27.15 -18.28 -12.74
CA LYS A 393 27.98 -19.41 -13.22
C LYS A 393 29.26 -19.61 -12.39
N ASN A 394 29.80 -18.53 -11.83
CA ASN A 394 30.99 -18.55 -11.00
C ASN A 394 30.59 -18.32 -9.53
N PRO A 395 31.21 -19.04 -8.57
CA PRO A 395 30.99 -18.78 -7.16
C PRO A 395 31.42 -17.36 -6.77
N VAL A 396 30.71 -16.78 -5.79
CA VAL A 396 30.92 -15.41 -5.32
C VAL A 396 31.75 -15.42 -4.03
N THR A 397 32.70 -14.48 -3.96
CA THR A 397 33.38 -14.10 -2.71
C THR A 397 33.07 -12.64 -2.44
N LEU A 398 32.59 -12.34 -1.24
CA LEU A 398 32.21 -10.99 -0.80
C LEU A 398 32.37 -10.91 0.72
N GLU A 399 33.18 -9.97 1.20
CA GLU A 399 33.41 -9.83 2.64
C GLU A 399 32.14 -9.35 3.35
N ARG A 400 32.08 -9.54 4.66
CA ARG A 400 31.00 -9.02 5.52
C ARG A 400 30.86 -7.50 5.38
N ARG A 401 29.62 -7.01 5.41
CA ARG A 401 29.27 -5.58 5.36
C ARG A 401 29.74 -4.87 4.08
N GLN A 402 29.83 -5.60 2.97
CA GLN A 402 30.15 -5.06 1.64
C GLN A 402 29.02 -5.31 0.64
N SER A 403 28.97 -4.47 -0.40
CA SER A 403 28.05 -4.61 -1.53
C SER A 403 28.81 -4.91 -2.81
N ALA A 404 28.22 -5.70 -3.70
CA ALA A 404 28.80 -6.03 -5.00
C ALA A 404 27.81 -5.78 -6.15
N MET A 405 28.35 -5.42 -7.32
CA MET A 405 27.62 -5.36 -8.57
C MET A 405 28.12 -6.50 -9.47
N LEU A 406 27.29 -7.51 -9.71
CA LEU A 406 27.64 -8.73 -10.43
C LEU A 406 26.93 -8.79 -11.80
N PRO A 407 27.60 -9.27 -12.86
CA PRO A 407 26.98 -9.37 -14.18
C PRO A 407 25.87 -10.42 -14.18
N LEU A 408 24.65 -10.00 -14.50
CA LEU A 408 23.49 -10.89 -14.64
C LEU A 408 23.36 -11.37 -16.09
N VAL A 409 23.39 -10.44 -17.04
CA VAL A 409 23.26 -10.71 -18.48
C VAL A 409 24.10 -9.72 -19.28
N GLU A 410 24.72 -10.22 -20.35
CA GLU A 410 25.35 -9.44 -21.40
C GLU A 410 24.98 -10.11 -22.72
N ALA A 411 24.22 -9.41 -23.56
CA ALA A 411 23.69 -9.95 -24.80
C ALA A 411 23.48 -8.85 -25.84
N GLN A 412 23.54 -9.24 -27.12
CA GLN A 412 22.98 -8.41 -28.20
C GLN A 412 21.46 -8.51 -28.15
N VAL A 413 20.80 -7.36 -28.29
CA VAL A 413 19.33 -7.27 -28.33
C VAL A 413 18.90 -6.60 -29.63
N LYS A 414 17.75 -7.02 -30.18
CA LYS A 414 17.13 -6.23 -31.24
C LYS A 414 16.52 -4.98 -30.61
N ALA A 415 17.03 -3.80 -30.98
CA ALA A 415 16.42 -2.52 -30.60
C ALA A 415 16.34 -1.58 -31.80
N GLU A 416 15.18 -0.96 -32.01
CA GLU A 416 14.94 0.03 -33.08
C GLU A 416 14.57 1.38 -32.45
N LYS A 417 15.33 2.44 -32.77
CA LYS A 417 15.00 3.80 -32.31
C LYS A 417 13.70 4.29 -32.95
N ALA A 418 12.88 4.98 -32.17
CA ALA A 418 11.67 5.63 -32.65
C ALA A 418 11.32 6.83 -31.76
N LEU A 419 10.45 7.70 -32.26
CA LEU A 419 9.74 8.67 -31.44
C LEU A 419 8.34 8.14 -31.11
N VAL A 420 7.85 8.33 -29.89
CA VAL A 420 6.49 7.97 -29.50
C VAL A 420 5.67 9.24 -29.28
N PHE A 421 4.64 9.44 -30.12
CA PHE A 421 3.68 10.52 -29.93
C PHE A 421 2.41 9.97 -29.26
N SER A 422 2.23 10.28 -27.98
CA SER A 422 1.05 9.83 -27.22
C SER A 422 -0.16 10.72 -27.47
N GLY A 423 -1.14 10.21 -28.23
CA GLY A 423 -2.43 10.87 -28.44
C GLY A 423 -3.27 11.02 -27.17
N ALA A 424 -2.92 10.36 -26.06
CA ALA A 424 -3.54 10.58 -24.75
C ALA A 424 -2.99 11.84 -24.05
N ARG A 425 -1.70 12.15 -24.21
CA ARG A 425 -1.05 13.34 -23.64
C ARG A 425 -1.32 14.61 -24.45
N ALA A 426 -1.57 14.48 -25.74
CA ALA A 426 -1.78 15.61 -26.65
C ALA A 426 -3.19 16.23 -26.51
N SER A 427 -3.25 17.56 -26.40
CA SER A 427 -4.47 18.38 -26.39
C SER A 427 -4.63 19.13 -27.71
N SER A 428 -5.85 19.63 -27.98
CA SER A 428 -6.08 20.61 -29.05
C SER A 428 -5.58 22.03 -28.71
N THR A 429 -5.28 22.28 -27.44
CA THR A 429 -4.84 23.59 -26.93
C THR A 429 -3.33 23.72 -26.77
N SER A 430 -2.56 22.63 -26.89
CA SER A 430 -1.10 22.64 -26.71
C SER A 430 -0.41 21.69 -27.67
N SER A 431 0.74 22.13 -28.20
CA SER A 431 1.70 21.23 -28.83
C SER A 431 2.53 20.54 -27.76
N ILE A 432 2.86 19.27 -27.96
CA ILE A 432 3.80 18.51 -27.14
C ILE A 432 4.93 17.97 -28.01
N ASN A 433 6.08 17.68 -27.41
CA ASN A 433 7.15 16.92 -28.05
C ASN A 433 6.86 15.42 -27.93
N PRO A 434 7.15 14.58 -28.95
CA PRO A 434 7.10 13.13 -28.81
C PRO A 434 8.30 12.65 -27.98
N SER A 435 8.13 11.53 -27.28
CA SER A 435 9.19 10.97 -26.46
C SER A 435 10.20 10.20 -27.31
N ILE A 436 11.49 10.39 -27.05
CA ILE A 436 12.58 9.60 -27.65
C ILE A 436 12.53 8.21 -27.03
N SER A 437 12.46 7.18 -27.88
CA SER A 437 12.16 5.82 -27.48
C SER A 437 12.99 4.78 -28.22
N ALA A 438 13.11 3.61 -27.62
CA ALA A 438 13.63 2.41 -28.26
C ALA A 438 12.60 1.28 -28.16
N GLU A 439 12.32 0.64 -29.29
CA GLU A 439 11.53 -0.58 -29.38
C GLU A 439 12.47 -1.78 -29.27
N LEU A 440 12.54 -2.40 -28.10
CA LEU A 440 13.38 -3.56 -27.79
C LEU A 440 12.62 -4.86 -27.96
N THR A 441 13.32 -5.91 -28.39
CA THR A 441 12.90 -7.32 -28.29
C THR A 441 13.86 -8.07 -27.40
N ASN A 442 13.35 -8.84 -26.43
CA ASN A 442 14.20 -9.62 -25.53
C ASN A 442 14.74 -10.88 -26.20
N THR A 443 15.90 -10.76 -26.85
CA THR A 443 16.63 -11.89 -27.47
C THR A 443 17.72 -12.46 -26.56
N THR A 444 17.64 -12.25 -25.23
CA THR A 444 18.71 -12.64 -24.30
C THR A 444 18.70 -14.12 -23.89
N GLY A 445 17.66 -14.88 -24.25
CA GLY A 445 17.45 -16.25 -23.78
C GLY A 445 17.06 -16.36 -22.30
N MET A 446 16.73 -15.24 -21.65
CA MET A 446 16.27 -15.19 -20.26
C MET A 446 15.10 -14.20 -20.13
N LYS A 447 14.22 -14.47 -19.16
CA LYS A 447 13.24 -13.47 -18.70
C LYS A 447 13.98 -12.44 -17.85
N LEU A 448 13.72 -11.15 -18.05
CA LEU A 448 14.45 -10.09 -17.37
C LEU A 448 13.59 -9.44 -16.27
N PRO A 449 14.07 -9.34 -15.02
CA PRO A 449 13.36 -8.64 -13.94
C PRO A 449 13.10 -7.16 -14.23
N ALA A 450 12.06 -6.60 -13.60
CA ALA A 450 11.80 -5.16 -13.65
C ALA A 450 12.94 -4.35 -12.99
N GLY A 451 13.33 -3.22 -13.58
CA GLY A 451 14.35 -2.32 -13.03
C GLY A 451 14.63 -1.10 -13.92
N PRO A 452 15.51 -0.18 -13.47
CA PRO A 452 15.95 0.96 -14.27
C PRO A 452 16.88 0.52 -15.42
N ILE A 453 16.79 1.22 -16.55
CA ILE A 453 17.66 1.04 -17.72
C ILE A 453 18.23 2.39 -18.17
N THR A 454 19.55 2.52 -18.10
CA THR A 454 20.29 3.69 -18.60
C THR A 454 20.60 3.49 -20.08
N VAL A 455 20.24 4.46 -20.92
CA VAL A 455 20.41 4.42 -22.37
C VAL A 455 21.60 5.27 -22.79
N TYR A 456 22.47 4.68 -23.60
CA TYR A 456 23.60 5.35 -24.25
C TYR A 456 23.39 5.41 -25.75
N ASP A 457 23.65 6.57 -26.33
CA ASP A 457 23.58 6.83 -27.76
C ASP A 457 24.80 7.64 -28.22
N GLY A 458 25.36 7.30 -29.38
CA GLY A 458 26.60 7.93 -29.88
C GLY A 458 27.77 7.89 -28.88
N ASN A 459 27.84 6.85 -28.03
CA ASN A 459 28.81 6.73 -26.93
C ASN A 459 28.67 7.79 -25.82
N THR A 460 27.50 8.44 -25.73
CA THR A 460 27.12 9.45 -24.72
C THR A 460 25.86 9.03 -23.96
N TYR A 461 25.64 9.57 -22.75
CA TYR A 461 24.41 9.33 -21.99
C TYR A 461 23.22 10.01 -22.68
N ALA A 462 22.19 9.22 -23.02
CA ALA A 462 21.00 9.70 -23.73
C ALA A 462 19.78 9.87 -22.81
N GLY A 463 19.74 9.16 -21.68
CA GLY A 463 18.65 9.23 -20.70
C GLY A 463 18.49 7.94 -19.90
N ASP A 464 17.57 7.95 -18.94
CA ASP A 464 17.15 6.79 -18.18
C ASP A 464 15.68 6.45 -18.49
N ALA A 465 15.35 5.17 -18.43
CA ALA A 465 13.97 4.67 -18.53
C ALA A 465 13.73 3.55 -17.49
N LEU A 466 12.48 3.09 -17.42
CA LEU A 466 12.09 1.93 -16.62
C LEU A 466 11.66 0.78 -17.53
N ILE A 467 12.15 -0.41 -17.22
CA ILE A 467 11.73 -1.68 -17.82
C ILE A 467 10.96 -2.46 -16.75
N GLU A 468 9.71 -2.85 -17.02
CA GLU A 468 8.99 -3.81 -16.18
C GLU A 468 9.48 -5.25 -16.48
N PHE A 469 8.88 -6.27 -15.85
CA PHE A 469 9.23 -7.66 -16.16
C PHE A 469 9.12 -7.95 -17.67
N PHE A 470 10.22 -8.39 -18.28
CA PHE A 470 10.35 -8.51 -19.73
C PHE A 470 10.61 -9.98 -20.10
N PRO A 471 9.55 -10.74 -20.44
CA PRO A 471 9.67 -12.12 -20.91
C PRO A 471 10.59 -12.27 -22.12
N GLU A 472 11.08 -13.48 -22.31
CA GLU A 472 11.88 -13.84 -23.48
C GLU A 472 11.04 -13.72 -24.77
N ASN A 473 11.66 -13.21 -25.84
CA ASN A 473 11.05 -12.96 -27.16
C ASN A 473 9.89 -11.94 -27.18
N GLU A 474 9.55 -11.32 -26.04
CA GLU A 474 8.59 -10.22 -25.99
C GLU A 474 9.20 -8.93 -26.59
N LYS A 475 8.33 -8.03 -27.08
CA LYS A 475 8.69 -6.70 -27.58
C LYS A 475 8.16 -5.62 -26.64
N ARG A 476 8.98 -4.64 -26.28
CA ARG A 476 8.62 -3.50 -25.42
C ARG A 476 9.19 -2.19 -25.95
N ILE A 477 8.45 -1.11 -25.73
CA ILE A 477 8.91 0.25 -26.03
C ILE A 477 9.31 0.89 -24.70
N ILE A 478 10.53 1.40 -24.61
CA ILE A 478 10.97 2.27 -23.51
C ILE A 478 11.13 3.71 -24.03
N SER A 479 10.84 4.70 -23.20
CA SER A 479 11.04 6.13 -23.51
C SER A 479 12.00 6.73 -22.49
N TYR A 480 13.01 7.46 -22.98
CA TYR A 480 14.15 7.94 -22.18
C TYR A 480 14.43 9.44 -22.33
N GLY A 481 13.58 10.18 -23.05
CA GLY A 481 13.65 11.64 -23.20
C GLY A 481 12.50 12.17 -24.06
N ASP A 482 12.48 13.46 -24.36
CA ASP A 482 11.54 14.09 -25.31
C ASP A 482 12.31 14.80 -26.45
N ASP A 483 11.84 14.66 -27.69
CA ASP A 483 12.52 15.21 -28.87
C ASP A 483 12.11 16.66 -29.13
N LEU A 484 12.94 17.60 -28.65
CA LEU A 484 12.71 19.03 -28.81
C LEU A 484 12.74 19.52 -30.28
N SER A 485 13.27 18.71 -31.21
CA SER A 485 13.26 19.03 -32.65
C SER A 485 11.95 18.64 -33.36
N VAL A 486 11.05 17.90 -32.68
CA VAL A 486 9.75 17.51 -33.22
C VAL A 486 8.64 18.07 -32.34
N SER A 487 7.69 18.79 -32.92
CA SER A 487 6.50 19.31 -32.24
C SER A 487 5.25 18.63 -32.82
N GLY A 488 4.33 18.19 -31.97
CA GLY A 488 3.08 17.56 -32.39
C GLY A 488 1.84 18.10 -31.69
N SER A 489 0.76 18.26 -32.45
CA SER A 489 -0.56 18.66 -31.97
C SER A 489 -1.64 17.71 -32.49
N VAL A 490 -2.82 17.75 -31.86
CA VAL A 490 -3.98 16.97 -32.28
C VAL A 490 -5.19 17.87 -32.49
N SER A 491 -5.98 17.60 -33.51
CA SER A 491 -7.35 18.08 -33.62
C SER A 491 -8.30 16.89 -33.54
N ALA A 492 -9.48 17.09 -32.97
CA ALA A 492 -10.52 16.08 -32.88
C ALA A 492 -11.83 16.64 -33.42
N ALA A 493 -12.52 15.86 -34.24
CA ALA A 493 -13.82 16.19 -34.80
C ALA A 493 -14.75 14.99 -34.61
N ASN A 494 -15.97 15.25 -34.14
CA ASN A 494 -17.00 14.23 -33.99
C ASN A 494 -18.13 14.57 -34.95
N SER A 495 -18.51 13.62 -35.80
CA SER A 495 -19.66 13.74 -36.71
C SER A 495 -20.62 12.58 -36.50
N ARG A 496 -21.90 12.79 -36.81
CA ARG A 496 -22.94 11.80 -36.62
C ARG A 496 -23.92 11.88 -37.78
N PHE A 497 -24.04 10.79 -38.53
CA PHE A 497 -24.86 10.70 -39.73
C PHE A 497 -25.97 9.68 -39.53
N VAL A 498 -27.21 9.99 -39.91
CA VAL A 498 -28.27 8.98 -39.99
C VAL A 498 -27.92 7.95 -41.06
N THR A 499 -27.89 6.66 -40.68
CA THR A 499 -27.68 5.55 -41.61
C THR A 499 -28.97 4.80 -41.93
N ALA A 500 -29.92 4.77 -40.98
CA ALA A 500 -31.26 4.23 -41.20
C ALA A 500 -32.26 4.90 -40.26
N VAL A 501 -33.50 5.05 -40.74
CA VAL A 501 -34.65 5.37 -39.91
C VAL A 501 -35.72 4.34 -40.22
N THR A 502 -36.25 3.70 -39.20
CA THR A 502 -37.41 2.79 -39.31
C THR A 502 -38.54 3.27 -38.42
N VAL A 503 -39.78 3.13 -38.87
CA VAL A 503 -40.97 3.43 -38.05
C VAL A 503 -41.86 2.21 -38.02
N ALA A 504 -42.14 1.70 -36.82
CA ALA A 504 -43.05 0.59 -36.60
C ALA A 504 -43.80 0.78 -35.28
N ASP A 505 -45.10 0.49 -35.26
CA ASP A 505 -45.94 0.44 -34.06
C ASP A 505 -45.86 1.72 -33.19
N GLY A 506 -45.81 2.90 -33.84
CA GLY A 506 -45.67 4.20 -33.17
C GLY A 506 -44.27 4.53 -32.61
N ILE A 507 -43.27 3.68 -32.85
CA ILE A 507 -41.86 3.89 -32.45
C ILE A 507 -41.02 4.19 -33.69
N MET A 508 -40.33 5.32 -33.69
CA MET A 508 -39.28 5.63 -34.66
C MET A 508 -37.91 5.23 -34.09
N THR A 509 -37.20 4.36 -34.78
CA THR A 509 -35.81 4.00 -34.46
C THR A 509 -34.88 4.70 -35.45
N ILE A 510 -33.99 5.54 -34.94
CA ILE A 510 -32.96 6.21 -35.75
C ILE A 510 -31.61 5.55 -35.46
N THR A 511 -31.11 4.77 -36.41
CA THR A 511 -29.74 4.29 -36.41
C THR A 511 -28.86 5.38 -36.99
N ARG A 512 -27.87 5.83 -36.22
CA ARG A 512 -26.84 6.74 -36.69
C ARG A 512 -25.48 6.10 -36.57
N ARG A 513 -24.58 6.45 -37.48
CA ARG A 513 -23.15 6.17 -37.34
C ARG A 513 -22.51 7.39 -36.70
N GLN A 514 -21.80 7.20 -35.60
CA GLN A 514 -20.98 8.22 -34.99
C GLN A 514 -19.52 7.99 -35.37
N ASN A 515 -18.93 9.00 -36.01
CA ASN A 515 -17.56 9.02 -36.46
C ASN A 515 -16.75 9.90 -35.50
N TYR A 516 -15.71 9.32 -34.92
CA TYR A 516 -14.72 10.01 -34.10
C TYR A 516 -13.44 10.15 -34.93
N GLU A 517 -13.10 11.37 -35.32
CA GLU A 517 -11.92 11.65 -36.12
C GLU A 517 -10.87 12.39 -35.28
N LYS A 518 -9.64 11.90 -35.30
CA LYS A 518 -8.50 12.55 -34.63
C LYS A 518 -7.34 12.70 -35.62
N THR A 519 -7.02 13.94 -35.95
CA THR A 519 -5.93 14.28 -36.87
C THR A 519 -4.72 14.74 -36.08
N TYR A 520 -3.63 13.99 -36.25
CA TYR A 520 -2.30 14.23 -35.70
C TYR A 520 -1.50 15.08 -36.68
N THR A 521 -0.96 16.21 -36.22
CA THR A 521 -0.07 17.07 -37.01
C THR A 521 1.29 17.09 -36.33
N LEU A 522 2.31 16.56 -37.02
CA LEU A 522 3.65 16.31 -36.48
C LEU A 522 4.66 17.05 -37.35
N ARG A 523 5.36 18.04 -36.79
CA ARG A 523 6.36 18.85 -37.51
C ARG A 523 7.76 18.53 -37.03
N ASN A 524 8.62 18.14 -37.95
CA ASN A 524 10.04 17.90 -37.72
C ASN A 524 10.86 19.11 -38.17
N ALA A 525 11.60 19.72 -37.24
CA ALA A 525 12.52 20.84 -37.52
C ALA A 525 13.96 20.39 -37.80
N SER A 526 14.28 19.10 -37.65
CA SER A 526 15.62 18.57 -37.92
C SER A 526 15.86 18.27 -39.41
N SER A 527 17.14 18.10 -39.77
CA SER A 527 17.60 17.70 -41.11
C SER A 527 17.50 16.19 -41.38
N GLU A 528 17.04 15.40 -40.41
CA GLU A 528 16.95 13.94 -40.53
C GLU A 528 15.51 13.46 -40.50
N ALA A 529 15.19 12.42 -41.28
CA ALA A 529 13.89 11.78 -41.23
C ALA A 529 13.83 10.79 -40.06
N LYS A 530 12.74 10.82 -39.28
CA LYS A 530 12.62 10.06 -38.03
C LYS A 530 11.48 9.03 -38.12
N ARG A 531 11.69 7.84 -37.54
CA ARG A 531 10.63 6.84 -37.34
C ARG A 531 9.75 7.30 -36.18
N ILE A 532 8.44 7.40 -36.37
CA ILE A 532 7.49 7.83 -35.34
C ILE A 532 6.36 6.80 -35.15
N ILE A 533 6.05 6.50 -33.89
CA ILE A 533 4.96 5.64 -33.45
C ILE A 533 3.88 6.55 -32.87
N ILE A 534 2.74 6.62 -33.54
CA ILE A 534 1.60 7.40 -33.10
C ILE A 534 0.69 6.50 -32.28
N GLU A 535 0.53 6.79 -30.98
CA GLU A 535 -0.41 6.08 -30.13
C GLU A 535 -1.79 6.75 -30.17
N HIS A 536 -2.79 6.00 -30.61
CA HIS A 536 -4.18 6.42 -30.63
C HIS A 536 -4.99 5.69 -29.55
N PRO A 537 -5.53 6.40 -28.54
CA PRO A 537 -6.44 5.80 -27.57
C PRO A 537 -7.67 5.23 -28.26
N ALA A 538 -7.88 3.92 -28.11
CA ALA A 538 -9.01 3.23 -28.71
C ALA A 538 -10.31 3.55 -27.97
N ILE A 539 -11.33 3.99 -28.69
CA ILE A 539 -12.64 4.30 -28.14
C ILE A 539 -13.41 3.01 -27.87
N SER A 540 -13.85 2.82 -26.63
CA SER A 540 -14.61 1.63 -26.23
C SER A 540 -15.90 1.49 -27.05
N GLY A 541 -16.10 0.34 -27.67
CA GLY A 541 -17.25 0.08 -28.56
C GLY A 541 -17.15 0.70 -29.95
N ALA A 542 -16.03 1.33 -30.31
CA ALA A 542 -15.77 1.81 -31.67
C ALA A 542 -14.92 0.80 -32.46
N SER A 543 -15.07 0.85 -33.78
CA SER A 543 -14.23 0.12 -34.74
C SER A 543 -13.39 1.08 -35.55
N LEU A 544 -12.09 0.79 -35.71
CA LEU A 544 -11.20 1.54 -36.59
C LEU A 544 -11.69 1.46 -38.03
N ALA A 545 -11.99 2.62 -38.63
CA ALA A 545 -12.45 2.74 -40.01
C ALA A 545 -11.36 3.35 -40.92
N GLU A 546 -10.52 4.24 -40.38
CA GLU A 546 -9.38 4.81 -41.11
C GLU A 546 -8.19 5.04 -40.17
N PRO A 547 -6.95 4.66 -40.53
CA PRO A 547 -6.63 3.74 -41.62
C PRO A 547 -7.28 2.36 -41.41
N THR A 548 -7.40 1.56 -42.46
CA THR A 548 -8.03 0.23 -42.40
C THR A 548 -7.24 -0.82 -41.61
N SER A 549 -6.02 -0.50 -41.18
CA SER A 549 -5.13 -1.39 -40.42
C SER A 549 -4.21 -0.60 -39.49
N TYR A 550 -3.78 -1.24 -38.42
CA TYR A 550 -2.80 -0.75 -37.44
C TYR A 550 -1.53 -1.60 -37.47
N ASP A 551 -0.40 -1.02 -37.05
CA ASP A 551 0.89 -1.71 -37.00
C ASP A 551 1.03 -2.57 -35.72
N GLU A 552 0.44 -2.10 -34.62
CA GLU A 552 0.28 -2.87 -33.37
C GLU A 552 -0.98 -2.40 -32.63
N ARG A 553 -1.57 -3.28 -31.79
CA ARG A 553 -2.70 -2.96 -30.93
C ARG A 553 -2.48 -3.50 -29.52
N THR A 554 -2.77 -2.67 -28.51
CA THR A 554 -2.91 -3.06 -27.11
C THR A 554 -4.40 -3.04 -26.72
N PRO A 555 -4.81 -3.47 -25.52
CA PRO A 555 -6.21 -3.38 -25.08
C PRO A 555 -6.79 -1.95 -25.12
N ALA A 556 -5.95 -0.92 -24.97
CA ALA A 556 -6.36 0.48 -24.87
C ALA A 556 -5.89 1.38 -26.02
N LEU A 557 -4.94 0.93 -26.87
CA LEU A 557 -4.28 1.78 -27.86
C LEU A 557 -4.17 1.05 -29.22
N TYR A 558 -4.33 1.80 -30.30
CA TYR A 558 -3.72 1.47 -31.60
C TYR A 558 -2.36 2.16 -31.72
N ARG A 559 -1.42 1.52 -32.39
CA ARG A 559 -0.11 2.09 -32.71
C ARG A 559 0.08 2.11 -34.22
N PHE A 560 0.50 3.27 -34.73
CA PHE A 560 0.74 3.50 -36.15
C PHE A 560 2.19 3.95 -36.37
N ILE A 561 2.96 3.14 -37.10
CA ILE A 561 4.38 3.42 -37.40
C ILE A 561 4.44 4.21 -38.70
N ARG A 562 4.98 5.44 -38.67
CA ARG A 562 5.10 6.31 -39.83
C ARG A 562 6.52 6.85 -39.95
N GLN A 563 6.91 7.22 -41.15
CA GLN A 563 8.13 7.99 -41.38
C GLN A 563 7.77 9.48 -41.34
N LEU A 564 8.42 10.22 -40.44
CA LEU A 564 8.32 11.67 -40.34
C LEU A 564 9.49 12.28 -41.12
N PRO A 565 9.27 12.91 -42.29
CA PRO A 565 10.37 13.36 -43.14
C PRO A 565 11.19 14.50 -42.50
N ALA A 566 12.42 14.68 -42.98
CA ALA A 566 13.29 15.78 -42.56
C ALA A 566 12.66 17.14 -42.89
N SER A 567 12.70 18.09 -41.96
CA SER A 567 12.29 19.49 -42.16
C SER A 567 10.87 19.68 -42.71
N GLN A 568 9.95 18.74 -42.44
CA GLN A 568 8.60 18.70 -42.98
C GLN A 568 7.54 18.42 -41.90
N GLU A 569 6.27 18.57 -42.29
CA GLU A 569 5.10 18.26 -41.48
C GLU A 569 4.39 17.01 -42.02
N LEU A 570 4.07 16.08 -41.12
CA LEU A 570 3.23 14.91 -41.37
C LEU A 570 1.84 15.15 -40.76
N LYS A 571 0.79 15.03 -41.57
CA LYS A 571 -0.59 14.91 -41.11
C LYS A 571 -1.06 13.47 -41.22
N PHE A 572 -1.62 12.94 -40.14
CA PHE A 572 -2.12 11.58 -40.09
C PHE A 572 -3.45 11.55 -39.34
N THR A 573 -4.48 11.02 -39.99
CA THR A 573 -5.85 11.00 -39.46
C THR A 573 -6.25 9.59 -39.07
N VAL A 574 -6.87 9.47 -37.90
CA VAL A 574 -7.47 8.23 -37.41
C VAL A 574 -8.97 8.47 -37.23
N ARG A 575 -9.80 7.66 -37.88
CA ARG A 575 -11.26 7.63 -37.72
C ARG A 575 -11.70 6.31 -37.11
N GLU A 576 -12.40 6.39 -35.99
CA GLU A 576 -13.17 5.27 -35.42
C GLU A 576 -14.67 5.51 -35.59
N GLU A 577 -15.44 4.44 -35.75
CA GLU A 577 -16.88 4.48 -36.02
C GLU A 577 -17.65 3.60 -35.03
N THR A 578 -18.76 4.11 -34.49
CA THR A 578 -19.67 3.38 -33.58
C THR A 578 -21.11 3.49 -34.08
N PRO A 579 -21.88 2.39 -34.16
CA PRO A 579 -23.31 2.45 -34.40
C PRO A 579 -24.05 2.90 -33.12
N VAL A 580 -24.89 3.93 -33.24
CA VAL A 580 -25.69 4.49 -32.15
C VAL A 580 -27.17 4.46 -32.55
N SER A 581 -27.94 3.57 -31.92
CA SER A 581 -29.40 3.46 -32.12
C SER A 581 -30.15 4.30 -31.09
N GLU A 582 -31.08 5.13 -31.55
CA GLU A 582 -32.00 5.91 -30.72
C GLU A 582 -33.44 5.43 -30.96
N ARG A 583 -34.25 5.24 -29.92
CA ARG A 583 -35.67 4.85 -30.03
C ARG A 583 -36.55 5.97 -29.49
N ILE A 584 -37.47 6.46 -30.32
CA ILE A 584 -38.32 7.62 -30.05
C ILE A 584 -39.79 7.20 -30.14
N SER A 585 -40.55 7.46 -29.07
CA SER A 585 -41.99 7.20 -29.03
C SER A 585 -42.75 8.35 -29.67
N LEU A 586 -43.33 8.14 -30.85
CA LEU A 586 -43.96 9.21 -31.63
C LEU A 586 -45.21 9.77 -30.93
N ILE A 587 -45.96 8.94 -30.19
CA ILE A 587 -47.19 9.34 -29.52
C ILE A 587 -46.99 10.47 -28.49
N GLN A 588 -45.80 10.55 -27.88
CA GLN A 588 -45.44 11.55 -26.87
C GLN A 588 -44.76 12.80 -27.45
N LEU A 589 -44.41 12.81 -28.74
CA LEU A 589 -43.76 13.95 -29.36
C LEU A 589 -44.69 15.17 -29.47
N ARG A 590 -44.11 16.35 -29.29
CA ARG A 590 -44.79 17.63 -29.54
C ARG A 590 -44.68 18.00 -31.04
N PRO A 591 -45.62 18.81 -31.58
CA PRO A 591 -45.60 19.22 -32.99
C PRO A 591 -44.27 19.82 -33.46
N GLU A 592 -43.54 20.54 -32.60
CA GLU A 592 -42.26 21.17 -32.93
C GLU A 592 -41.15 20.13 -33.12
N THR A 593 -41.18 19.04 -32.35
CA THR A 593 -40.21 17.93 -32.47
C THR A 593 -40.51 17.05 -33.68
N PHE A 594 -41.78 16.87 -34.03
CA PHE A 594 -42.13 16.29 -35.34
C PHE A 594 -41.63 17.16 -36.49
N LEU A 595 -41.77 18.49 -36.38
CA LEU A 595 -41.34 19.43 -37.41
C LEU A 595 -39.83 19.35 -37.66
N SER A 596 -39.00 19.32 -36.62
CA SER A 596 -37.54 19.19 -36.77
C SER A 596 -37.13 17.88 -37.45
N TYR A 597 -37.79 16.76 -37.19
CA TYR A 597 -37.55 15.51 -37.93
C TYR A 597 -38.08 15.54 -39.37
N SER A 598 -39.27 16.09 -39.61
CA SER A 598 -39.86 16.19 -40.97
C SER A 598 -39.07 17.10 -41.93
N THR A 599 -38.28 18.04 -41.39
CA THR A 599 -37.47 19.00 -42.15
C THR A 599 -35.99 18.60 -42.25
N ASN A 600 -35.50 17.69 -41.40
CA ASN A 600 -34.12 17.21 -41.46
C ASN A 600 -33.89 16.33 -42.69
N GLN A 601 -33.07 16.80 -43.64
CA GLN A 601 -32.80 16.10 -44.91
C GLN A 601 -32.10 14.75 -44.76
N GLU A 602 -31.46 14.45 -43.62
CA GLU A 602 -30.91 13.12 -43.33
C GLU A 602 -31.99 12.04 -43.10
N ILE A 603 -33.24 12.43 -42.86
CA ILE A 603 -34.35 11.49 -42.68
C ILE A 603 -34.95 11.11 -44.05
N PRO A 604 -35.16 9.80 -44.34
CA PRO A 604 -35.77 9.32 -45.57
C PRO A 604 -37.08 10.04 -45.93
N ALA A 605 -37.28 10.34 -47.22
CA ALA A 605 -38.39 11.17 -47.68
C ALA A 605 -39.78 10.59 -47.32
N ASN A 606 -39.94 9.26 -47.39
CA ASN A 606 -41.14 8.55 -46.95
C ASN A 606 -41.45 8.80 -45.46
N VAL A 607 -40.43 8.71 -44.60
CA VAL A 607 -40.56 8.97 -43.16
C VAL A 607 -40.88 10.45 -42.92
N ARG A 608 -40.22 11.39 -43.61
CA ARG A 608 -40.52 12.83 -43.48
C ARG A 608 -41.97 13.17 -43.86
N SER A 609 -42.48 12.59 -44.95
CA SER A 609 -43.90 12.74 -45.35
C SER A 609 -44.86 12.14 -44.32
N ALA A 610 -44.53 10.97 -43.76
CA ALA A 610 -45.35 10.34 -42.72
C ALA A 610 -45.38 11.15 -41.41
N LEU A 611 -44.24 11.70 -40.99
CA LEU A 611 -44.15 12.60 -39.83
C LEU A 611 -44.89 13.91 -40.08
N ALA A 612 -44.81 14.50 -41.29
CA ALA A 612 -45.58 15.69 -41.65
C ALA A 612 -47.10 15.45 -41.56
N ARG A 613 -47.57 14.27 -41.98
CA ARG A 613 -48.98 13.86 -41.84
C ARG A 613 -49.35 13.55 -40.38
N ALA A 614 -48.42 13.01 -39.57
CA ALA A 614 -48.63 12.83 -38.13
C ALA A 614 -48.87 14.17 -37.41
N ILE A 615 -48.18 15.26 -37.82
CA ILE A 615 -48.40 16.62 -37.27
C ILE A 615 -49.85 17.07 -37.50
N GLU A 616 -50.47 16.75 -38.63
CA GLU A 616 -51.85 17.14 -38.92
C GLU A 616 -52.83 16.47 -37.96
N PHE A 617 -52.73 15.14 -37.79
CA PHE A 617 -53.53 14.40 -36.80
C PHE A 617 -53.29 14.90 -35.37
N LYS A 618 -52.01 15.13 -35.01
CA LYS A 618 -51.63 15.65 -33.69
C LYS A 618 -52.25 17.04 -33.42
N LYS A 619 -52.21 17.95 -34.39
CA LYS A 619 -52.86 19.27 -34.30
C LYS A 619 -54.38 19.16 -34.15
N ILE A 620 -55.04 18.24 -34.85
CA ILE A 620 -56.49 18.03 -34.72
C ILE A 620 -56.82 17.52 -33.29
N ALA A 621 -56.05 16.56 -32.77
CA ALA A 621 -56.23 16.05 -31.42
C ALA A 621 -55.96 17.12 -30.34
N ASP A 622 -54.86 17.87 -30.45
CA ASP A 622 -54.50 18.91 -29.49
C ASP A 622 -55.49 20.08 -29.51
N ASN A 623 -55.98 20.49 -30.69
CA ASN A 623 -57.03 21.51 -30.80
C ASN A 623 -58.37 21.04 -30.21
N ALA A 624 -58.73 19.77 -30.40
CA ALA A 624 -59.96 19.22 -29.81
C ALA A 624 -59.87 19.13 -28.29
N ALA A 625 -58.74 18.67 -27.73
CA ALA A 625 -58.49 18.68 -26.29
C ALA A 625 -58.50 20.12 -25.71
N THR A 626 -57.90 21.08 -26.41
CA THR A 626 -57.93 22.50 -26.02
C THR A 626 -59.34 23.08 -26.01
N ALA A 627 -60.21 22.66 -26.95
CA ALA A 627 -61.61 23.06 -26.98
C ALA A 627 -62.40 22.54 -25.77
N VAL A 628 -62.21 21.26 -25.38
CA VAL A 628 -62.78 20.69 -24.15
C VAL A 628 -62.36 21.52 -22.93
N GLN A 629 -61.05 21.73 -22.76
CA GLN A 629 -60.50 22.49 -21.63
C GLN A 629 -61.06 23.93 -21.56
N THR A 630 -61.29 24.56 -22.71
CA THR A 630 -61.88 25.90 -22.81
C THR A 630 -63.33 25.92 -22.35
N LEU A 631 -64.15 24.96 -22.80
CA LEU A 631 -65.56 24.84 -22.40
C LEU A 631 -65.70 24.47 -20.92
N GLU A 632 -64.86 23.57 -20.39
CA GLU A 632 -64.81 23.25 -18.96
C GLU A 632 -64.43 24.46 -18.10
N THR A 633 -63.51 25.30 -18.59
CA THR A 633 -63.13 26.56 -17.93
C THR A 633 -64.30 27.55 -17.92
N GLN A 634 -65.07 27.65 -19.01
CA GLN A 634 -66.28 28.48 -19.08
C GLN A 634 -67.37 27.97 -18.12
N ARG A 635 -67.63 26.66 -18.11
CA ARG A 635 -68.58 26.01 -17.20
C ARG A 635 -68.21 26.25 -15.73
N THR A 636 -66.94 26.07 -15.37
CA THR A 636 -66.44 26.32 -14.01
C THR A 636 -66.63 27.78 -13.58
N ARG A 637 -66.44 28.74 -14.50
CA ARG A 637 -66.72 30.17 -14.23
C ARG A 637 -68.21 30.42 -13.99
N LEU A 638 -69.11 29.84 -14.79
CA LEU A 638 -70.56 29.99 -14.60
C LEU A 638 -71.06 29.35 -13.30
N ILE A 639 -70.54 28.19 -12.91
CA ILE A 639 -70.86 27.56 -11.62
C ILE A 639 -70.43 28.47 -10.45
N SER A 640 -69.20 29.00 -10.49
CA SER A 640 -68.71 29.94 -9.47
C SER A 640 -69.51 31.25 -9.41
N GLU A 641 -70.02 31.73 -10.55
CA GLU A 641 -70.90 32.90 -10.61
C GLU A 641 -72.29 32.58 -10.05
N GLN A 642 -72.84 31.40 -10.36
CA GLN A 642 -74.12 30.94 -9.85
C GLN A 642 -74.10 30.82 -8.32
N ASP A 643 -73.02 30.29 -7.73
CA ASP A 643 -72.89 30.21 -6.27
C ASP A 643 -72.79 31.60 -5.62
N ARG A 644 -72.15 32.57 -6.28
CA ARG A 644 -72.17 33.99 -5.86
C ARG A 644 -73.59 34.57 -5.89
N ILE A 645 -74.36 34.28 -6.94
CA ILE A 645 -75.76 34.72 -7.05
C ILE A 645 -76.64 34.05 -5.98
N ARG A 646 -76.44 32.76 -5.67
CA ARG A 646 -77.15 32.06 -4.59
C ARG A 646 -76.90 32.71 -3.22
N GLN A 647 -75.66 33.07 -2.93
CA GLN A 647 -75.31 33.80 -1.69
C GLN A 647 -75.98 35.18 -1.64
N ASN A 648 -75.94 35.94 -2.74
CA ASN A 648 -76.59 37.25 -2.84
C ASN A 648 -78.12 37.16 -2.72
N LEU A 649 -78.75 36.13 -3.29
CA LEU A 649 -80.18 35.86 -3.18
C LEU A 649 -80.59 35.50 -1.75
N ALA A 650 -79.79 34.68 -1.05
CA ALA A 650 -80.02 34.35 0.35
C ALA A 650 -79.99 35.59 1.26
N ALA A 651 -79.11 36.55 0.96
CA ALA A 651 -79.04 37.83 1.68
C ALA A 651 -80.15 38.83 1.29
N ALA A 652 -80.57 38.87 0.02
CA ALA A 652 -81.56 39.83 -0.49
C ALA A 652 -83.02 39.39 -0.32
N GLY A 653 -83.29 38.11 -0.10
CA GLY A 653 -84.63 37.53 0.05
C GLY A 653 -85.38 37.37 -1.29
N SER A 654 -86.00 36.21 -1.49
CA SER A 654 -86.63 35.82 -2.78
C SER A 654 -87.86 36.63 -3.20
N GLN A 655 -88.48 37.37 -2.28
CA GLN A 655 -89.68 38.19 -2.55
C GLN A 655 -89.36 39.65 -2.91
N THR A 656 -88.08 40.06 -2.89
CA THR A 656 -87.70 41.42 -3.30
C THR A 656 -87.55 41.52 -4.83
N PRO A 657 -87.72 42.72 -5.43
CA PRO A 657 -87.46 42.91 -6.86
C PRO A 657 -86.05 42.48 -7.28
N GLN A 658 -85.06 42.68 -6.41
CA GLN A 658 -83.68 42.24 -6.58
C GLN A 658 -83.55 40.72 -6.53
N GLY A 659 -84.22 40.06 -5.57
CA GLY A 659 -84.26 38.60 -5.47
C GLY A 659 -84.90 37.93 -6.70
N GLN A 660 -85.97 38.52 -7.24
CA GLN A 660 -86.61 38.04 -8.48
C GLN A 660 -85.68 38.15 -9.70
N GLU A 661 -84.86 39.20 -9.79
CA GLU A 661 -83.85 39.33 -10.84
C GLU A 661 -82.68 38.33 -10.66
N TYR A 662 -82.25 38.04 -9.42
CA TYR A 662 -81.29 36.97 -9.16
C TYR A 662 -81.82 35.58 -9.54
N LEU A 663 -83.10 35.29 -9.27
CA LEU A 663 -83.76 34.05 -9.71
C LEU A 663 -83.80 33.94 -11.24
N ARG A 664 -84.12 35.02 -11.96
CA ARG A 664 -84.07 35.05 -13.43
C ARG A 664 -82.66 34.76 -13.95
N ARG A 665 -81.63 35.39 -13.37
CA ARG A 665 -80.22 35.16 -13.77
C ARG A 665 -79.76 33.75 -13.47
N MET A 666 -80.16 33.18 -12.34
CA MET A 666 -79.83 31.80 -11.98
C MET A 666 -80.42 30.82 -13.00
N ALA A 667 -81.70 30.96 -13.37
CA ALA A 667 -82.34 30.12 -14.38
C ALA A 667 -81.72 30.26 -15.78
N ALA A 668 -81.26 31.47 -16.14
CA ALA A 668 -80.48 31.68 -17.37
C ALA A 668 -79.12 30.95 -17.30
N MET A 669 -78.41 31.05 -16.17
CA MET A 669 -77.14 30.35 -15.97
C MET A 669 -77.30 28.82 -15.92
N ASP A 670 -78.38 28.28 -15.37
CA ASP A 670 -78.70 26.85 -15.44
C ASP A 670 -78.84 26.42 -16.91
N THR A 671 -79.57 27.20 -17.72
CA THR A 671 -79.72 26.96 -19.17
C THR A 671 -78.39 27.01 -19.91
N ASP A 672 -77.53 28.00 -19.61
CA ASP A 672 -76.19 28.14 -20.21
C ASP A 672 -75.24 27.00 -19.77
N ILE A 673 -75.33 26.55 -18.50
CA ILE A 673 -74.56 25.42 -17.98
C ILE A 673 -74.97 24.11 -18.66
N ASP A 674 -76.27 23.88 -18.89
CA ASP A 674 -76.74 22.70 -19.62
C ASP A 674 -76.32 22.72 -21.10
N ALA A 675 -76.37 23.89 -21.75
CA ALA A 675 -75.83 24.07 -23.10
C ALA A 675 -74.31 23.82 -23.15
N LEU A 676 -73.55 24.25 -22.13
CA LEU A 676 -72.13 23.94 -22.00
C LEU A 676 -71.87 22.46 -21.70
N ASN A 677 -72.68 21.80 -20.86
CA ASN A 677 -72.56 20.36 -20.58
C ASN A 677 -72.71 19.55 -21.88
N ALA A 678 -73.72 19.86 -22.70
CA ALA A 678 -73.91 19.24 -24.01
C ALA A 678 -72.74 19.54 -24.97
N SER A 679 -72.24 20.78 -24.96
CA SER A 679 -71.09 21.20 -25.78
C SER A 679 -69.79 20.50 -25.37
N ILE A 680 -69.56 20.30 -24.07
CA ILE A 680 -68.41 19.57 -23.52
C ILE A 680 -68.50 18.09 -23.93
N ALA A 681 -69.67 17.45 -23.79
CA ALA A 681 -69.85 16.06 -24.22
C ALA A 681 -69.61 15.88 -25.73
N ALA A 682 -70.05 16.82 -26.56
CA ALA A 682 -69.77 16.81 -28.00
C ALA A 682 -68.28 17.06 -28.32
N ALA A 683 -67.63 17.98 -27.60
CA ALA A 683 -66.21 18.28 -27.76
C ALA A 683 -65.32 17.11 -27.28
N ASP A 684 -65.68 16.43 -26.19
CA ASP A 684 -64.94 15.29 -25.66
C ASP A 684 -65.03 14.08 -26.59
N ASN A 685 -66.22 13.74 -27.08
CA ASN A 685 -66.38 12.73 -28.14
C ASN A 685 -65.50 13.04 -29.37
N LYS A 686 -65.41 14.31 -29.76
CA LYS A 686 -64.53 14.76 -30.86
C LYS A 686 -63.05 14.66 -30.51
N ALA A 687 -62.65 14.96 -29.27
CA ALA A 687 -61.28 14.84 -28.79
C ALA A 687 -60.83 13.37 -28.69
N GLN A 688 -61.68 12.49 -28.17
CA GLN A 688 -61.46 11.05 -28.12
C GLN A 688 -61.33 10.45 -29.53
N ALA A 689 -62.21 10.84 -30.47
CA ALA A 689 -62.10 10.41 -31.87
C ALA A 689 -60.79 10.88 -32.51
N ALA A 690 -60.46 12.18 -32.41
CA ALA A 690 -59.23 12.73 -32.96
C ALA A 690 -57.95 12.10 -32.36
N LYS A 691 -57.96 11.79 -31.05
CA LYS A 691 -56.88 11.05 -30.39
C LYS A 691 -56.76 9.62 -30.94
N LYS A 692 -57.87 8.91 -31.09
CA LYS A 692 -57.89 7.55 -31.65
C LYS A 692 -57.41 7.52 -33.09
N ASP A 693 -57.78 8.52 -33.91
CA ASP A 693 -57.31 8.65 -35.29
C ASP A 693 -55.80 8.90 -35.36
N TYR A 694 -55.25 9.74 -34.46
CA TYR A 694 -53.81 9.95 -34.32
C TYR A 694 -53.06 8.68 -33.91
N GLU A 695 -53.56 7.95 -32.90
CA GLU A 695 -52.97 6.70 -32.43
C GLU A 695 -53.03 5.60 -33.50
N ALA A 696 -54.17 5.46 -34.20
CA ALA A 696 -54.34 4.52 -35.30
C ALA A 696 -53.44 4.86 -36.50
N TYR A 697 -53.28 6.16 -36.82
CA TYR A 697 -52.35 6.60 -37.86
C TYR A 697 -50.91 6.20 -37.50
N LEU A 698 -50.43 6.52 -36.29
CA LEU A 698 -49.08 6.15 -35.84
C LEU A 698 -48.85 4.63 -35.80
N GLY A 699 -49.84 3.84 -35.37
CA GLY A 699 -49.78 2.38 -35.37
C GLY A 699 -49.80 1.76 -36.77
N SER A 700 -50.32 2.47 -37.77
CA SER A 700 -50.32 2.02 -39.18
C SER A 700 -48.97 2.18 -39.88
N LEU A 701 -48.05 2.98 -39.32
CA LEU A 701 -46.74 3.26 -39.93
C LEU A 701 -45.83 2.03 -39.85
N LYS A 702 -45.40 1.57 -41.03
CA LYS A 702 -44.39 0.51 -41.24
C LYS A 702 -43.47 0.97 -42.37
N LEU A 703 -42.40 1.69 -42.02
CA LEU A 703 -41.54 2.47 -42.93
C LEU A 703 -40.05 2.24 -42.67
#